data_AF-F7H1W4-F1
#
_entry.id   AF-F7H1W4-F1
#
_cell.length_a   1.000
_cell.length_b   1.000
_cell.length_c   1.000
_cell.angle_alpha   90.00
_cell.angle_beta   90.00
_cell.angle_gamma   90.00
#
_symmetry.space_group_name_H-M   'P 1'
#
loop_
_entity.id
_entity.type
_entity.pdbx_description
1 polymer ?
#
loop_
_entity_poly.entity_id
_entity_poly.type
_entity_poly.pdbx_seq_one_letter_code
_entity_poly.pdbx_strand_id
1 'polypeptide(L)'
;MRLSSLLALLRPALPLILGLSLGCSLSLLRVSWIQGEGEDPCVEAVGERGGPQNPDSRAWLDQSDEDFKPRIVPYYRDPNKPYKKVLRTRYIQTELGSRERLLVAVLTSRATLSTLAVAVNRTVAHHFPRLLYFTGQRGARAPAGMQVVSHGDERPAWLMSETLRHLHTHFGADYDWFFIMQDDTYVQAPRLAALAGHLSINQDLYLGRAEEFIGAGEQARYCHGGFGYLLSRSLLLRLRPHLDGCRGDILSARPDEWLGRCLIDSLGVGCVSQHQGQQYRSFELAKNRDPEKEGSSAFLSAFAVHPVSEGTLMYRLHKRFSALELERAYSEIEQLQAQIRNLTVLTPEGEAGLSWPVGLPAPFIPHSRFEVLGWDYFTEQHTFSCADGAPKCPLQGASRADVGDALETALEQLNRRYQPRLRFQKQRLLNGYRRFDPARGMEYTLDLLLECVTQRGHRRALARRVSLLRPLSRVEILPMPYVTEATRVQLVLPLLVAEAAAAPAFLEAFAANVLEPREHALLTLLLVYGPRESGRGAPDPFLGVKAAAAELERRYPGTRLAWLAVRAEAPSQVRLMDVVSKKHPVDTLFFLTTVWTRPGPEVLNRCRMNAISGWQAFFPVHFQEFNPALSPQRSPPGAPGAGPDPPSPPGADPSRGAPIGGRFDRQASAEGCFYNADYLAARARLAGELAGQEEEEALEGLEVMDVFLRFSGLHLFRAVEPGLVQKFSLRDCSPRLSEELYHRCRLSNLEGLGGRAQLAMALFEQEQANST
;
A
#
# COMPACT_ATOMS: atom_id res chain seq x y z
N MET A 1 -38.74 13.46 -83.13
CA MET A 1 -38.03 14.72 -82.83
C MET A 1 -38.59 15.30 -81.54
N ARG A 2 -37.87 15.41 -80.44
CA ARG A 2 -36.53 14.92 -80.11
C ARG A 2 -36.47 15.05 -78.58
N LEU A 3 -36.67 13.92 -77.88
CA LEU A 3 -36.41 13.72 -76.45
C LEU A 3 -34.99 14.17 -76.02
N SER A 4 -34.12 14.52 -76.98
CA SER A 4 -32.80 15.10 -76.76
C SER A 4 -32.81 16.50 -76.12
N SER A 5 -33.93 17.23 -76.14
CA SER A 5 -34.00 18.56 -75.49
C SER A 5 -34.28 18.50 -73.98
N LEU A 6 -34.94 17.44 -73.49
CA LEU A 6 -35.18 17.22 -72.05
C LEU A 6 -33.94 16.66 -71.35
N LEU A 7 -33.15 15.83 -72.04
CA LEU A 7 -31.91 15.26 -71.51
C LEU A 7 -30.78 16.29 -71.31
N ALA A 8 -30.84 17.46 -71.96
CA ALA A 8 -29.87 18.54 -71.76
C ALA A 8 -30.13 19.35 -70.47
N LEU A 9 -31.40 19.48 -70.06
CA LEU A 9 -31.82 20.14 -68.82
C LEU A 9 -31.60 19.29 -67.57
N LEU A 10 -31.55 17.95 -67.71
CA LEU A 10 -31.37 17.01 -66.59
C LEU A 10 -29.90 16.72 -66.23
N ARG A 11 -28.92 17.09 -67.08
CA ARG A 11 -27.49 16.85 -66.82
C ARG A 11 -26.93 17.53 -65.55
N PRO A 12 -27.29 18.77 -65.19
CA PRO A 12 -26.83 19.37 -63.92
C PRO A 12 -27.65 18.91 -62.71
N ALA A 13 -28.86 18.38 -62.90
CA ALA A 13 -29.72 17.91 -61.81
C ALA A 13 -29.41 16.47 -61.38
N LEU A 14 -28.89 15.64 -62.30
CA LEU A 14 -28.58 14.23 -62.03
C LEU A 14 -27.58 14.02 -60.86
N PRO A 15 -26.44 14.75 -60.78
CA PRO A 15 -25.53 14.60 -59.65
C PRO A 15 -26.13 15.10 -58.33
N LEU A 16 -27.03 16.08 -58.38
CA LEU A 16 -27.72 16.60 -57.20
C LEU A 16 -28.73 15.58 -56.66
N ILE A 17 -29.49 14.92 -57.54
CA ILE A 17 -30.43 13.86 -57.17
C ILE A 17 -29.69 12.62 -56.66
N LEU A 18 -28.59 12.23 -57.32
CA LEU A 18 -27.71 11.14 -56.86
C LEU A 18 -27.06 11.47 -55.51
N GLY A 19 -26.61 12.71 -55.31
CA GLY A 19 -26.03 13.18 -54.05
C GLY A 19 -27.05 13.20 -52.91
N LEU A 20 -28.27 13.67 -53.17
CA LEU A 20 -29.37 13.64 -52.19
C LEU A 20 -29.82 12.22 -51.88
N SER A 21 -29.93 11.33 -52.87
CA SER A 21 -30.30 9.93 -52.63
C SER A 21 -29.21 9.19 -51.85
N LEU A 22 -27.93 9.45 -52.14
CA LEU A 22 -26.80 8.87 -51.41
C LEU A 22 -26.71 9.43 -49.98
N GLY A 23 -26.94 10.74 -49.80
CA GLY A 23 -26.98 11.40 -48.50
C GLY A 23 -28.13 10.90 -47.61
N CYS A 24 -29.33 10.75 -48.17
CA CYS A 24 -30.47 10.19 -47.44
C CYS A 24 -30.28 8.71 -47.11
N SER A 25 -29.70 7.90 -48.01
CA SER A 25 -29.44 6.49 -47.72
C SER A 25 -28.33 6.28 -46.68
N LEU A 26 -27.26 7.10 -46.69
CA LEU A 26 -26.24 7.10 -45.63
C LEU A 26 -26.78 7.63 -44.29
N SER A 27 -27.71 8.61 -44.32
CA SER A 27 -28.38 9.10 -43.12
C SER A 27 -29.31 8.05 -42.52
N LEU A 28 -30.07 7.31 -43.33
CA LEU A 28 -30.92 6.22 -42.86
C LEU A 28 -30.09 5.05 -42.31
N LEU A 29 -28.96 4.70 -42.93
CA LEU A 29 -28.03 3.69 -42.39
C LEU A 29 -27.44 4.10 -41.02
N ARG A 30 -27.22 5.40 -40.78
CA ARG A 30 -26.78 5.90 -39.46
C ARG A 30 -27.90 5.87 -38.41
N VAL A 31 -29.16 6.08 -38.80
CA VAL A 31 -30.30 6.07 -37.87
C VAL A 31 -30.67 4.64 -37.45
N SER A 32 -30.53 3.66 -38.35
CA SER A 32 -30.85 2.26 -38.08
C SER A 32 -29.87 1.54 -37.15
N TRP A 33 -28.70 2.13 -36.86
CA TRP A 33 -27.70 1.51 -35.97
C TRP A 33 -27.76 2.02 -34.52
N ILE A 34 -28.66 2.96 -34.22
CA ILE A 34 -28.78 3.60 -32.89
C ILE A 34 -30.09 3.21 -32.18
N GLN A 35 -31.00 2.45 -32.82
CA GLN A 35 -32.23 1.97 -32.18
C GLN A 35 -32.37 0.46 -32.29
N GLY A 36 -31.84 -0.24 -31.28
CA GLY A 36 -32.09 -1.64 -30.97
C GLY A 36 -32.04 -1.84 -29.45
N GLU A 37 -33.23 -1.73 -28.84
CA GLU A 37 -33.72 -2.24 -27.55
C GLU A 37 -32.78 -2.39 -26.34
N GLY A 38 -33.12 -1.72 -25.24
CA GLY A 38 -32.81 -2.15 -23.87
C GLY A 38 -32.08 -1.13 -23.00
N GLU A 39 -32.84 -0.51 -22.09
CA GLU A 39 -32.47 0.32 -20.93
C GLU A 39 -30.99 0.38 -20.49
N ASP A 40 -30.37 1.57 -20.57
CA ASP A 40 -29.51 2.13 -19.51
C ASP A 40 -29.21 3.63 -19.77
N PRO A 41 -29.25 4.53 -18.75
CA PRO A 41 -29.13 5.97 -18.95
C PRO A 41 -27.72 6.46 -18.65
N CYS A 42 -26.96 6.87 -19.67
CA CYS A 42 -25.80 7.76 -19.52
C CYS A 42 -25.41 8.34 -20.89
N VAL A 43 -25.55 9.66 -21.04
CA VAL A 43 -24.61 10.62 -21.68
C VAL A 43 -25.41 11.84 -22.15
N GLU A 44 -25.13 12.97 -21.49
CA GLU A 44 -25.62 14.31 -21.80
C GLU A 44 -25.21 14.77 -23.21
N ALA A 45 -26.13 15.46 -23.90
CA ALA A 45 -25.79 16.35 -24.99
C ALA A 45 -26.43 17.72 -24.74
N VAL A 46 -25.54 18.67 -24.47
CA VAL A 46 -25.77 20.12 -24.42
C VAL A 46 -26.35 20.58 -25.77
N GLY A 47 -27.46 21.30 -25.74
CA GLY A 47 -28.07 21.95 -26.90
C GLY A 47 -29.04 23.05 -26.47
N GLU A 48 -28.72 24.28 -26.85
CA GLU A 48 -29.34 25.53 -26.43
C GLU A 48 -30.82 25.72 -26.79
N ARG A 49 -31.42 26.64 -26.03
CA ARG A 49 -32.80 27.10 -26.04
C ARG A 49 -33.19 27.90 -27.29
N GLY A 50 -34.45 27.70 -27.70
CA GLY A 50 -35.30 28.72 -28.31
C GLY A 50 -36.74 28.55 -27.80
N GLY A 51 -37.26 29.52 -27.03
CA GLY A 51 -38.69 29.62 -26.67
C GLY A 51 -39.55 30.18 -27.83
N PRO A 52 -40.84 30.55 -27.66
CA PRO A 52 -41.50 30.89 -26.37
C PRO A 52 -43.03 30.53 -26.22
N GLN A 53 -43.60 30.94 -25.07
CA GLN A 53 -45.02 31.21 -24.71
C GLN A 53 -45.90 30.03 -24.20
N ASN A 54 -46.16 29.87 -22.89
CA ASN A 54 -47.15 30.50 -21.95
C ASN A 54 -48.52 29.74 -21.91
N PRO A 55 -49.34 29.81 -20.84
CA PRO A 55 -49.10 29.79 -19.39
C PRO A 55 -49.99 28.76 -18.63
N ASP A 56 -49.82 28.70 -17.31
CA ASP A 56 -50.77 28.24 -16.29
C ASP A 56 -51.18 26.76 -16.22
N SER A 57 -50.49 26.03 -15.32
CA SER A 57 -51.11 25.20 -14.26
C SER A 57 -50.03 24.37 -13.57
N ARG A 58 -49.60 24.78 -12.36
CA ARG A 58 -49.07 23.90 -11.28
C ARG A 58 -48.55 24.71 -10.10
N ALA A 59 -49.47 25.03 -9.18
CA ALA A 59 -49.11 25.07 -7.78
C ALA A 59 -49.23 23.64 -7.25
N TRP A 60 -48.27 23.21 -6.42
CA TRP A 60 -48.21 21.92 -5.70
C TRP A 60 -47.64 20.71 -6.44
N LEU A 61 -46.38 20.76 -6.92
CA LEU A 61 -45.45 19.62 -7.06
C LEU A 61 -44.19 20.10 -7.82
N ASP A 62 -43.23 20.77 -7.15
CA ASP A 62 -41.83 20.82 -7.63
C ASP A 62 -40.85 21.34 -6.57
N GLN A 63 -40.52 20.51 -5.56
CA GLN A 63 -39.32 20.70 -4.74
C GLN A 63 -38.55 19.39 -4.76
N SER A 64 -37.97 19.01 -5.91
CA SER A 64 -37.02 17.88 -5.91
C SER A 64 -35.94 17.83 -7.00
N ASP A 65 -35.78 18.82 -7.90
CA ASP A 65 -34.77 18.69 -8.99
C ASP A 65 -33.77 19.86 -9.16
N GLU A 66 -33.84 20.94 -8.37
CA GLU A 66 -32.90 22.07 -8.51
C GLU A 66 -31.57 21.89 -7.76
N ASP A 67 -31.51 21.01 -6.74
CA ASP A 67 -30.30 20.81 -5.92
C ASP A 67 -29.23 19.91 -6.59
N PHE A 68 -29.57 19.26 -7.71
CA PHE A 68 -28.67 18.33 -8.42
C PHE A 68 -27.99 18.92 -9.66
N LYS A 69 -28.16 20.22 -9.96
CA LYS A 69 -27.47 20.86 -11.10
C LYS A 69 -26.03 21.25 -10.72
N PRO A 70 -25.00 20.72 -11.40
CA PRO A 70 -23.61 21.11 -11.13
C PRO A 70 -23.41 22.60 -11.44
N ARG A 71 -23.05 23.40 -10.42
CA ARG A 71 -22.67 24.80 -10.60
C ARG A 71 -21.18 24.88 -10.95
N ILE A 72 -20.89 25.24 -12.19
CA ILE A 72 -19.52 25.56 -12.60
C ILE A 72 -19.13 26.91 -11.99
N VAL A 73 -18.21 26.92 -11.04
CA VAL A 73 -17.63 28.14 -10.49
C VAL A 73 -16.45 28.54 -11.40
N PRO A 74 -16.54 29.64 -12.17
CA PRO A 74 -15.45 30.05 -13.04
C PRO A 74 -14.25 30.50 -12.20
N TYR A 75 -13.09 29.88 -12.45
CA TYR A 75 -11.85 30.18 -11.74
C TYR A 75 -11.20 31.43 -12.36
N TYR A 76 -11.46 32.62 -11.79
CA TYR A 76 -10.78 33.84 -12.19
C TYR A 76 -9.39 33.92 -11.51
N ARG A 77 -8.33 33.94 -12.32
CA ARG A 77 -6.95 34.14 -11.85
C ARG A 77 -6.57 35.61 -11.95
N ASP A 78 -6.14 36.18 -10.83
CA ASP A 78 -5.56 37.52 -10.79
C ASP A 78 -4.06 37.45 -11.19
N PRO A 79 -3.66 38.06 -12.33
CA PRO A 79 -2.28 37.99 -12.83
C PRO A 79 -1.25 38.72 -11.95
N ASN A 80 -1.69 39.55 -10.98
CA ASN A 80 -0.80 40.34 -10.13
C ASN A 80 -0.44 39.65 -8.79
N LYS A 81 -0.95 38.44 -8.54
CA LYS A 81 -0.68 37.72 -7.28
C LYS A 81 0.57 36.83 -7.44
N PRO A 82 1.67 37.08 -6.69
CA PRO A 82 2.86 36.24 -6.79
C PRO A 82 2.55 34.80 -6.37
N TYR A 83 3.13 33.86 -7.10
CA TYR A 83 2.98 32.42 -6.88
C TYR A 83 3.36 32.06 -5.45
N LYS A 84 2.37 31.87 -4.57
CA LYS A 84 2.61 31.05 -3.39
C LYS A 84 2.82 29.64 -3.91
N LYS A 85 4.05 29.11 -3.77
CA LYS A 85 4.30 27.67 -3.92
C LYS A 85 3.22 26.97 -3.12
N VAL A 86 2.25 26.36 -3.81
CA VAL A 86 1.22 25.57 -3.15
C VAL A 86 1.99 24.47 -2.46
N LEU A 87 2.06 24.53 -1.13
CA LEU A 87 2.61 23.44 -0.34
C LEU A 87 1.59 22.32 -0.47
N ARG A 88 1.75 21.51 -1.52
CA ARG A 88 0.89 20.38 -1.78
C ARG A 88 1.02 19.44 -0.60
N THR A 89 -0.04 19.25 0.17
CA THR A 89 -0.03 18.25 1.22
C THR A 89 0.19 16.90 0.56
N ARG A 90 1.21 16.15 0.98
CA ARG A 90 1.67 14.93 0.29
C ARG A 90 0.65 13.78 0.27
N TYR A 91 -0.48 13.92 0.98
CA TYR A 91 -1.56 12.94 1.03
C TYR A 91 -2.79 13.37 0.21
N ILE A 92 -3.20 12.51 -0.72
CA ILE A 92 -4.35 12.68 -1.62
C ILE A 92 -5.67 12.90 -0.87
N GLN A 93 -5.86 12.22 0.27
CA GLN A 93 -7.10 12.31 1.07
C GLN A 93 -7.41 13.75 1.52
N THR A 94 -6.36 14.51 1.85
CA THR A 94 -6.47 15.87 2.39
C THR A 94 -6.76 16.89 1.29
N GLU A 95 -6.28 16.65 0.06
CA GLU A 95 -6.59 17.50 -1.09
C GLU A 95 -8.02 17.31 -1.61
N LEU A 96 -8.55 16.08 -1.50
CA LEU A 96 -9.89 15.74 -1.97
C LEU A 96 -11.00 16.03 -0.95
N GLY A 97 -10.66 16.35 0.31
CA GLY A 97 -11.64 16.50 1.37
C GLY A 97 -12.49 15.25 1.56
N SER A 98 -11.93 14.06 1.28
CA SER A 98 -12.67 12.80 1.31
C SER A 98 -13.02 12.45 2.75
N ARG A 99 -14.32 12.43 3.06
CA ARG A 99 -14.85 11.96 4.34
C ARG A 99 -14.84 10.45 4.42
N GLU A 100 -14.62 9.93 5.61
CA GLU A 100 -14.83 8.52 5.88
C GLU A 100 -16.33 8.26 6.06
N ARG A 101 -16.82 7.09 5.62
CA ARG A 101 -18.27 6.85 5.59
C ARG A 101 -18.86 6.57 6.97
N LEU A 102 -18.15 5.84 7.84
CA LEU A 102 -18.72 5.26 9.05
C LEU A 102 -17.76 5.35 10.25
N LEU A 103 -18.24 5.90 11.36
CA LEU A 103 -17.62 5.82 12.68
C LEU A 103 -18.46 4.93 13.59
N VAL A 104 -17.81 4.04 14.35
CA VAL A 104 -18.49 3.18 15.33
C VAL A 104 -18.16 3.61 16.75
N ALA A 105 -19.20 3.82 17.55
CA ALA A 105 -19.14 4.20 18.96
C ALA A 105 -19.71 3.09 19.83
N VAL A 106 -18.91 2.59 20.78
CA VAL A 106 -19.27 1.50 21.69
C VAL A 106 -19.40 2.05 23.10
N LEU A 107 -20.60 1.97 23.66
CA LEU A 107 -20.85 2.31 25.06
C LEU A 107 -20.47 1.12 25.93
N THR A 108 -19.65 1.38 26.94
CA THR A 108 -19.15 0.36 27.86
C THR A 108 -19.15 0.87 29.30
N SER A 109 -19.12 -0.06 30.25
CA SER A 109 -19.13 0.23 31.68
C SER A 109 -17.78 -0.12 32.31
N ARG A 110 -17.55 0.32 33.55
CA ARG A 110 -16.39 -0.09 34.33
C ARG A 110 -16.25 -1.61 34.46
N ALA A 111 -17.37 -2.33 34.52
CA ALA A 111 -17.38 -3.79 34.71
C ALA A 111 -17.04 -4.56 33.41
N THR A 112 -17.38 -3.98 32.25
CA THR A 112 -17.35 -4.67 30.96
C THR A 112 -16.25 -4.17 30.01
N LEU A 113 -15.61 -3.03 30.35
CA LEU A 113 -14.52 -2.44 29.58
C LEU A 113 -13.32 -3.38 29.40
N SER A 114 -12.96 -4.16 30.41
CA SER A 114 -11.81 -5.10 30.35
C SER A 114 -12.16 -6.48 29.79
N THR A 115 -13.45 -6.75 29.54
CA THR A 115 -13.96 -8.07 29.13
C THR A 115 -14.67 -8.01 27.78
N LEU A 116 -15.92 -7.53 27.75
CA LEU A 116 -16.74 -7.47 26.54
C LEU A 116 -16.20 -6.45 25.53
N ALA A 117 -15.81 -5.25 25.98
CA ALA A 117 -15.28 -4.24 25.06
C ALA A 117 -13.95 -4.69 24.40
N VAL A 118 -13.12 -5.45 25.13
CA VAL A 118 -11.92 -6.09 24.56
C VAL A 118 -12.30 -7.14 23.51
N ALA A 119 -13.36 -7.91 23.75
CA ALA A 119 -13.85 -8.91 22.80
C ALA A 119 -14.39 -8.25 21.53
N VAL A 120 -15.19 -7.18 21.65
CA VAL A 120 -15.62 -6.34 20.52
C VAL A 120 -14.41 -5.80 19.75
N ASN A 121 -13.39 -5.29 20.43
CA ASN A 121 -12.20 -4.75 19.77
C ASN A 121 -11.49 -5.80 18.92
N ARG A 122 -11.28 -7.00 19.47
CA ARG A 122 -10.61 -8.07 18.75
C ARG A 122 -11.41 -8.60 17.57
N THR A 123 -12.74 -8.52 17.59
CA THR A 123 -13.60 -9.04 16.51
C THR A 123 -13.89 -8.03 15.41
N VAL A 124 -14.13 -6.75 15.72
CA VAL A 124 -14.59 -5.78 14.70
C VAL A 124 -13.67 -4.60 14.43
N ALA A 125 -12.64 -4.34 15.26
CA ALA A 125 -11.81 -3.14 15.09
C ALA A 125 -11.07 -3.07 13.76
N HIS A 126 -10.67 -4.21 13.21
CA HIS A 126 -9.96 -4.29 11.94
C HIS A 126 -10.87 -4.09 10.71
N HIS A 127 -12.19 -4.08 10.90
CA HIS A 127 -13.16 -3.87 9.83
C HIS A 127 -13.66 -2.43 9.71
N PHE A 128 -13.47 -1.62 10.75
CA PHE A 128 -13.93 -0.23 10.77
C PHE A 128 -12.75 0.74 10.72
N PRO A 129 -12.83 1.82 9.91
CA PRO A 129 -11.80 2.86 9.89
C PRO A 129 -11.58 3.50 11.26
N ARG A 130 -12.68 3.67 12.01
CA ARG A 130 -12.68 4.31 13.32
C ARG A 130 -13.67 3.64 14.28
N LEU A 131 -13.13 3.17 15.41
CA LEU A 131 -13.88 2.55 16.49
C LEU A 131 -13.47 3.20 17.82
N LEU A 132 -14.44 3.75 18.54
CA LEU A 132 -14.23 4.43 19.82
C LEU A 132 -15.05 3.78 20.93
N TYR A 133 -14.46 3.71 22.12
CA TYR A 133 -15.12 3.19 23.32
C TYR A 133 -15.40 4.34 24.28
N PHE A 134 -16.62 4.39 24.80
CA PHE A 134 -17.06 5.45 25.70
C PHE A 134 -17.44 4.87 27.05
N THR A 135 -16.86 5.42 28.11
CA THR A 135 -17.10 4.97 29.49
C THR A 135 -17.37 6.14 30.42
N GLY A 136 -18.24 5.91 31.40
CA GLY A 136 -18.48 6.83 32.51
C GLY A 136 -17.37 6.82 33.56
N GLN A 137 -16.45 5.85 33.52
CA GLN A 137 -15.39 5.72 34.50
C GLN A 137 -14.42 6.91 34.43
N ARG A 138 -14.10 7.53 35.58
CA ARG A 138 -13.04 8.55 35.67
C ARG A 138 -11.67 7.90 35.58
N GLY A 139 -10.81 8.41 34.69
CA GLY A 139 -9.43 7.93 34.55
C GLY A 139 -9.33 6.48 34.09
N ALA A 140 -10.21 6.03 33.19
CA ALA A 140 -10.18 4.66 32.69
C ALA A 140 -8.83 4.37 32.02
N ARG A 141 -8.14 3.33 32.49
CA ARG A 141 -6.92 2.85 31.83
C ARG A 141 -7.34 2.09 30.57
N ALA A 142 -7.08 2.68 29.41
CA ALA A 142 -7.37 2.05 28.12
C ALA A 142 -6.59 0.73 27.98
N PRO A 143 -7.25 -0.39 27.65
CA PRO A 143 -6.55 -1.61 27.25
C PRO A 143 -5.69 -1.37 26.00
N ALA A 144 -4.64 -2.17 25.82
CA ALA A 144 -3.71 -2.01 24.71
C ALA A 144 -4.42 -2.05 23.34
N GLY A 145 -4.16 -1.05 22.49
CA GLY A 145 -4.74 -0.95 21.15
C GLY A 145 -6.19 -0.44 21.11
N MET A 146 -6.77 0.02 22.23
CA MET A 146 -8.11 0.61 22.29
C MET A 146 -8.06 2.11 22.53
N GLN A 147 -8.95 2.86 21.87
CA GLN A 147 -9.17 4.27 22.14
C GLN A 147 -10.40 4.43 23.03
N VAL A 148 -10.17 4.80 24.28
CA VAL A 148 -11.23 4.91 25.31
C VAL A 148 -11.39 6.37 25.71
N VAL A 149 -12.61 6.89 25.57
CA VAL A 149 -13.01 8.24 25.99
C VAL A 149 -13.77 8.12 27.30
N SER A 150 -13.30 8.83 28.33
CA SER A 150 -13.87 8.83 29.67
C SER A 150 -14.63 10.13 29.94
N HIS A 151 -15.95 10.05 30.16
CA HIS A 151 -16.80 11.21 30.45
C HIS A 151 -16.97 11.50 31.94
N GLY A 152 -16.67 10.53 32.81
CA GLY A 152 -16.62 10.74 34.25
C GLY A 152 -17.96 10.71 34.99
N ASP A 153 -19.03 10.27 34.32
CA ASP A 153 -20.36 10.00 34.88
C ASP A 153 -20.88 8.65 34.34
N GLU A 154 -21.23 7.73 35.24
CA GLU A 154 -21.65 6.36 34.91
C GLU A 154 -23.14 6.22 34.59
N ARG A 155 -23.95 7.29 34.74
CA ARG A 155 -25.38 7.22 34.41
C ARG A 155 -25.58 6.98 32.91
N PRO A 156 -26.31 5.93 32.47
CA PRO A 156 -26.37 5.54 31.06
C PRO A 156 -26.84 6.65 30.10
N ALA A 157 -27.93 7.35 30.43
CA ALA A 157 -28.43 8.47 29.62
C ALA A 157 -27.43 9.63 29.55
N TRP A 158 -26.71 9.90 30.65
CA TRP A 158 -25.67 10.93 30.68
C TRP A 158 -24.47 10.55 29.80
N LEU A 159 -24.01 9.30 29.91
CA LEU A 159 -22.96 8.75 29.07
C LEU A 159 -23.32 8.86 27.58
N MET A 160 -24.56 8.56 27.20
CA MET A 160 -25.05 8.72 25.83
C MET A 160 -25.02 10.19 25.38
N SER A 161 -25.54 11.12 26.19
CA SER A 161 -25.53 12.56 25.87
C SER A 161 -24.11 13.10 25.64
N GLU A 162 -23.18 12.75 26.53
CA GLU A 162 -21.77 13.15 26.41
C GLU A 162 -21.09 12.51 25.20
N THR A 163 -21.41 11.25 24.90
CA THR A 163 -20.91 10.55 23.71
C THR A 163 -21.37 11.26 22.44
N LEU A 164 -22.65 11.58 22.30
CA LEU A 164 -23.19 12.31 21.13
C LEU A 164 -22.55 13.69 20.98
N ARG A 165 -22.33 14.41 22.08
CA ARG A 165 -21.63 15.70 22.06
C ARG A 165 -20.19 15.53 21.58
N HIS A 166 -19.47 14.53 22.07
CA HIS A 166 -18.10 14.23 21.66
C HIS A 166 -18.01 13.86 20.17
N LEU A 167 -18.91 12.99 19.69
CA LEU A 167 -18.99 12.61 18.28
C LEU A 167 -19.23 13.82 17.39
N HIS A 168 -20.14 14.70 17.79
CA HIS A 168 -20.40 15.94 17.05
C HIS A 168 -19.18 16.86 17.02
N THR A 169 -18.55 17.14 18.17
CA THR A 169 -17.47 18.14 18.26
C THR A 169 -16.17 17.69 17.60
N HIS A 170 -15.84 16.40 17.65
CA HIS A 170 -14.56 15.89 17.15
C HIS A 170 -14.65 15.22 15.78
N PHE A 171 -15.80 14.65 15.42
CA PHE A 171 -15.94 13.79 14.24
C PHE A 171 -17.10 14.20 13.33
N GLY A 172 -17.91 15.19 13.71
CA GLY A 172 -19.06 15.66 12.94
C GLY A 172 -18.71 16.26 11.58
N ALA A 173 -17.43 16.57 11.29
CA ALA A 173 -16.99 17.04 9.98
C ALA A 173 -16.43 15.92 9.09
N ASP A 174 -15.94 14.84 9.70
CA ASP A 174 -15.08 13.85 9.05
C ASP A 174 -15.84 12.59 8.64
N TYR A 175 -17.00 12.33 9.27
CA TYR A 175 -17.79 11.11 9.06
C TYR A 175 -19.23 11.40 8.63
N ASP A 176 -19.75 10.58 7.72
CA ASP A 176 -21.14 10.69 7.23
C ASP A 176 -22.15 9.95 8.12
N TRP A 177 -21.74 8.82 8.72
CA TRP A 177 -22.59 7.96 9.55
C TRP A 177 -21.95 7.63 10.89
N PHE A 178 -22.78 7.58 11.94
CA PHE A 178 -22.39 7.21 13.30
C PHE A 178 -23.19 5.99 13.72
N PHE A 179 -22.54 4.84 13.87
CA PHE A 179 -23.18 3.65 14.42
C PHE A 179 -22.88 3.53 15.90
N ILE A 180 -23.92 3.53 16.73
CA ILE A 180 -23.82 3.49 18.18
C ILE A 180 -24.34 2.14 18.67
N MET A 181 -23.56 1.46 19.50
CA MET A 181 -23.93 0.17 20.09
C MET A 181 -23.43 0.02 21.53
N GLN A 182 -23.89 -1.02 22.20
CA GLN A 182 -23.38 -1.44 23.51
C GLN A 182 -22.31 -2.53 23.36
N ASP A 183 -21.51 -2.75 24.40
CA ASP A 183 -20.44 -3.76 24.38
C ASP A 183 -20.93 -5.22 24.48
N ASP A 184 -22.21 -5.43 24.79
CA ASP A 184 -22.90 -6.73 24.76
C ASP A 184 -23.57 -7.05 23.40
N THR A 185 -23.18 -6.33 22.35
CA THR A 185 -23.70 -6.50 20.99
C THR A 185 -22.63 -7.07 20.07
N TYR A 186 -22.91 -8.19 19.41
CA TYR A 186 -22.09 -8.66 18.29
C TYR A 186 -22.57 -8.02 16.98
N VAL A 187 -21.66 -7.51 16.16
CA VAL A 187 -22.00 -6.88 14.87
C VAL A 187 -21.23 -7.53 13.73
N GLN A 188 -21.93 -7.81 12.64
CA GLN A 188 -21.33 -8.19 11.37
C GLN A 188 -20.86 -6.90 10.66
N ALA A 189 -19.56 -6.61 10.81
CA ALA A 189 -18.99 -5.34 10.38
C ALA A 189 -19.03 -5.10 8.84
N PRO A 190 -18.67 -6.08 7.98
CA PRO A 190 -18.79 -5.91 6.52
C PRO A 190 -20.19 -5.51 6.03
N ARG A 191 -21.24 -6.11 6.58
CA ARG A 191 -22.64 -5.82 6.24
C ARG A 191 -23.05 -4.44 6.70
N LEU A 192 -22.63 -4.04 7.90
CA LEU A 192 -22.90 -2.68 8.38
C LEU A 192 -22.20 -1.63 7.50
N ALA A 193 -20.95 -1.89 7.10
CA ALA A 193 -20.21 -1.01 6.19
C ALA A 193 -20.88 -0.94 4.80
N ALA A 194 -21.34 -2.08 4.27
CA ALA A 194 -22.08 -2.14 3.01
C ALA A 194 -23.41 -1.38 3.08
N LEU A 195 -24.13 -1.49 4.21
CA LEU A 195 -25.36 -0.73 4.46
C LEU A 195 -25.06 0.78 4.47
N ALA A 196 -24.09 1.24 5.26
CA ALA A 196 -23.72 2.66 5.31
C ALA A 196 -23.22 3.20 3.95
N GLY A 197 -22.59 2.35 3.14
CA GLY A 197 -22.16 2.68 1.78
C GLY A 197 -23.31 2.80 0.77
N HIS A 198 -24.43 2.11 0.99
CA HIS A 198 -25.62 2.16 0.13
C HIS A 198 -26.53 3.36 0.45
N LEU A 199 -26.54 3.82 1.70
CA LEU A 199 -27.43 4.88 2.17
C LEU A 199 -27.00 6.28 1.70
N SER A 200 -27.97 7.11 1.35
CA SER A 200 -27.73 8.51 0.94
C SER A 200 -27.36 9.42 2.11
N ILE A 201 -26.28 10.21 1.96
CA ILE A 201 -25.68 11.02 3.05
C ILE A 201 -26.55 12.22 3.49
N ASN A 202 -27.36 12.78 2.59
CA ASN A 202 -28.08 14.04 2.82
C ASN A 202 -29.47 13.87 3.47
N GLN A 203 -29.68 12.83 4.28
CA GLN A 203 -30.99 12.52 4.86
C GLN A 203 -30.92 12.37 6.38
N ASP A 204 -31.90 12.93 7.09
CA ASP A 204 -32.07 12.77 8.52
C ASP A 204 -32.60 11.37 8.83
N LEU A 205 -31.67 10.46 9.10
CA LEU A 205 -31.95 9.05 9.34
C LEU A 205 -31.53 8.60 10.73
N TYR A 206 -32.44 7.89 11.40
CA TYR A 206 -32.26 7.13 12.63
C TYR A 206 -32.74 5.70 12.40
N LEU A 207 -31.81 4.79 12.11
CA LEU A 207 -32.09 3.43 11.59
C LEU A 207 -31.63 2.36 12.58
N GLY A 208 -32.51 1.43 12.95
CA GLY A 208 -32.19 0.33 13.86
C GLY A 208 -33.38 -0.59 14.10
N ARG A 209 -33.36 -1.40 15.16
CA ARG A 209 -34.54 -2.18 15.59
C ARG A 209 -35.52 -1.23 16.29
N ALA A 210 -36.59 -0.84 15.60
CA ALA A 210 -37.61 0.05 16.15
C ALA A 210 -38.48 -0.64 17.22
N GLU A 211 -38.65 0.03 18.36
CA GLU A 211 -39.54 -0.36 19.46
C GLU A 211 -40.45 0.79 19.85
N GLU A 212 -41.62 0.46 20.42
CA GLU A 212 -42.63 1.42 20.83
C GLU A 212 -42.41 1.83 22.29
N PHE A 213 -42.66 3.11 22.61
CA PHE A 213 -42.61 3.57 24.00
C PHE A 213 -43.80 3.02 24.79
N ILE A 214 -43.52 2.53 26.00
CA ILE A 214 -44.58 2.08 26.91
C ILE A 214 -45.49 3.27 27.26
N GLY A 215 -46.75 3.20 26.86
CA GLY A 215 -47.76 4.21 27.16
C GLY A 215 -47.76 5.47 26.27
N ALA A 216 -47.00 5.49 25.17
CA ALA A 216 -47.10 6.53 24.15
C ALA A 216 -48.06 6.12 23.00
N GLY A 217 -48.66 7.10 22.33
CA GLY A 217 -49.52 6.86 21.16
C GLY A 217 -48.78 6.21 19.97
N GLU A 218 -49.55 5.66 19.02
CA GLU A 218 -49.17 4.71 17.96
C GLU A 218 -48.06 5.14 16.96
N GLN A 219 -47.35 6.25 17.17
CA GLN A 219 -46.38 6.80 16.21
C GLN A 219 -44.97 7.07 16.77
N ALA A 220 -44.76 7.00 18.08
CA ALA A 220 -43.45 7.25 18.67
C ALA A 220 -42.65 5.94 18.78
N ARG A 221 -41.51 5.85 18.07
CA ARG A 221 -40.61 4.68 18.11
C ARG A 221 -39.16 5.08 18.35
N TYR A 222 -38.44 4.32 19.17
CA TYR A 222 -37.00 4.47 19.40
C TYR A 222 -36.24 3.24 18.89
N CYS A 223 -34.93 3.38 18.62
CA CYS A 223 -34.12 2.24 18.22
C CYS A 223 -33.54 1.57 19.46
N HIS A 224 -33.78 0.27 19.63
CA HIS A 224 -33.27 -0.49 20.77
C HIS A 224 -31.74 -0.51 20.78
N GLY A 225 -31.12 -0.02 21.87
CA GLY A 225 -29.67 0.20 21.96
C GLY A 225 -28.83 -1.07 21.92
N GLY A 226 -29.36 -2.17 22.44
CA GLY A 226 -28.68 -3.47 22.46
C GLY A 226 -28.49 -4.10 21.08
N PHE A 227 -29.18 -3.65 20.03
CA PHE A 227 -28.89 -4.12 18.66
C PHE A 227 -28.02 -3.14 17.89
N GLY A 228 -27.71 -1.99 18.48
CA GLY A 228 -27.08 -0.86 17.81
C GLY A 228 -27.99 -0.19 16.78
N TYR A 229 -27.62 1.03 16.42
CA TYR A 229 -28.38 1.84 15.47
C TYR A 229 -27.48 2.85 14.76
N LEU A 230 -27.91 3.25 13.58
CA LEU A 230 -27.22 4.19 12.71
C LEU A 230 -27.86 5.58 12.81
N LEU A 231 -27.02 6.58 13.03
CA LEU A 231 -27.39 7.98 13.08
C LEU A 231 -26.70 8.73 11.94
N SER A 232 -27.48 9.44 11.11
CA SER A 232 -26.94 10.32 10.08
C SER A 232 -26.21 11.52 10.68
N ARG A 233 -25.17 12.00 9.98
CA ARG A 233 -24.47 13.23 10.33
C ARG A 233 -25.42 14.43 10.43
N SER A 234 -26.30 14.63 9.45
CA SER A 234 -27.23 15.76 9.44
C SER A 234 -28.11 15.77 10.70
N LEU A 235 -28.61 14.60 11.10
CA LEU A 235 -29.40 14.46 12.31
C LEU A 235 -28.59 14.74 13.58
N LEU A 236 -27.33 14.26 13.66
CA LEU A 236 -26.44 14.56 14.79
C LEU A 236 -26.15 16.07 14.92
N LEU A 237 -25.96 16.77 13.79
CA LEU A 237 -25.76 18.23 13.80
C LEU A 237 -26.99 18.98 14.28
N ARG A 238 -28.18 18.57 13.83
CA ARG A 238 -29.46 19.15 14.25
C ARG A 238 -29.81 18.85 15.70
N LEU A 239 -29.43 17.68 16.21
CA LEU A 239 -29.70 17.26 17.58
C LEU A 239 -28.85 18.02 18.61
N ARG A 240 -27.59 18.34 18.28
CA ARG A 240 -26.63 18.98 19.20
C ARG A 240 -27.19 20.16 20.02
N PRO A 241 -27.87 21.18 19.44
CA PRO A 241 -28.39 22.31 20.22
C PRO A 241 -29.45 21.91 21.26
N HIS A 242 -30.09 20.75 21.11
CA HIS A 242 -31.15 20.28 22.01
C HIS A 242 -30.66 19.32 23.10
N LEU A 243 -29.43 18.79 22.97
CA LEU A 243 -28.89 17.79 23.90
C LEU A 243 -28.87 18.24 25.36
N ASP A 244 -28.55 19.51 25.63
CA ASP A 244 -28.51 20.03 27.00
C ASP A 244 -29.90 20.16 27.61
N GLY A 245 -30.92 20.48 26.81
CA GLY A 245 -32.33 20.50 27.23
C GLY A 245 -32.85 19.08 27.53
N CYS A 246 -32.66 18.14 26.59
CA CYS A 246 -33.03 16.73 26.79
C CYS A 246 -32.34 16.08 27.99
N ARG A 247 -31.17 16.59 28.38
CA ARG A 247 -30.42 16.12 29.55
C ARG A 247 -30.99 16.66 30.87
N GLY A 248 -31.63 17.82 30.86
CA GLY A 248 -32.32 18.36 32.04
C GLY A 248 -33.57 17.55 32.42
N ASP A 249 -34.26 17.02 31.42
CA ASP A 249 -35.54 16.31 31.56
C ASP A 249 -35.42 14.80 31.29
N ILE A 250 -34.51 14.11 32.00
CA ILE A 250 -34.33 12.66 31.85
C ILE A 250 -35.53 11.91 32.45
N LEU A 251 -36.43 11.43 31.59
CA LEU A 251 -37.62 10.66 31.99
C LEU A 251 -37.41 9.14 31.99
N SER A 252 -36.42 8.63 31.24
CA SER A 252 -36.05 7.22 31.20
C SER A 252 -34.58 7.03 31.59
N ALA A 253 -34.31 6.04 32.45
CA ALA A 253 -32.95 5.65 32.81
C ALA A 253 -32.23 4.90 31.68
N ARG A 254 -33.00 4.38 30.71
CA ARG A 254 -32.49 3.66 29.55
C ARG A 254 -31.97 4.66 28.49
N PRO A 255 -30.72 4.51 28.02
CA PRO A 255 -30.09 5.49 27.15
C PRO A 255 -30.68 5.54 25.73
N ASP A 256 -31.19 4.41 25.24
CA ASP A 256 -31.86 4.26 23.95
C ASP A 256 -33.24 4.91 23.92
N GLU A 257 -34.06 4.66 24.94
CA GLU A 257 -35.36 5.34 25.11
C GLU A 257 -35.18 6.86 25.29
N TRP A 258 -34.19 7.29 26.10
CA TRP A 258 -33.87 8.70 26.29
C TRP A 258 -33.53 9.40 24.97
N LEU A 259 -32.65 8.79 24.14
CA LEU A 259 -32.27 9.35 22.85
C LEU A 259 -33.45 9.42 21.90
N GLY A 260 -34.23 8.34 21.78
CA GLY A 260 -35.40 8.30 20.91
C GLY A 260 -36.42 9.38 21.26
N ARG A 261 -36.67 9.58 22.56
CA ARG A 261 -37.58 10.64 23.02
C ARG A 261 -37.04 12.04 22.71
N CYS A 262 -35.75 12.28 22.95
CA CYS A 262 -35.11 13.55 22.59
C CYS A 262 -35.21 13.84 21.08
N LEU A 263 -34.99 12.85 20.22
CA LEU A 263 -35.11 13.01 18.76
C LEU A 263 -36.54 13.33 18.32
N ILE A 264 -37.53 12.67 18.90
CA ILE A 264 -38.95 12.90 18.58
C ILE A 264 -39.40 14.27 19.09
N ASP A 265 -39.15 14.58 20.37
CA ASP A 265 -39.62 15.81 21.01
C ASP A 265 -38.93 17.05 20.42
N SER A 266 -37.66 16.93 20.00
CA SER A 266 -36.88 18.07 19.48
C SER A 266 -37.00 18.24 17.96
N LEU A 267 -37.02 17.13 17.21
CA LEU A 267 -36.85 17.13 15.75
C LEU A 267 -37.96 16.39 15.00
N GLY A 268 -38.87 15.70 15.68
CA GLY A 268 -39.93 14.90 15.05
C GLY A 268 -39.43 13.65 14.33
N VAL A 269 -38.22 13.16 14.65
CA VAL A 269 -37.60 12.01 13.96
C VAL A 269 -37.70 10.76 14.85
N GLY A 270 -38.43 9.75 14.39
CA GLY A 270 -38.54 8.44 15.03
C GLY A 270 -37.61 7.39 14.42
N CYS A 271 -37.42 6.27 15.13
CA CYS A 271 -36.65 5.14 14.63
C CYS A 271 -37.37 4.41 13.49
N VAL A 272 -36.64 4.10 12.42
CA VAL A 272 -37.11 3.25 11.32
C VAL A 272 -36.32 1.94 11.27
N SER A 273 -36.98 0.85 10.86
CA SER A 273 -36.34 -0.45 10.64
C SER A 273 -36.02 -0.73 9.18
N GLN A 274 -36.47 0.12 8.25
CA GLN A 274 -36.25 -0.02 6.82
C GLN A 274 -36.11 1.36 6.17
N HIS A 275 -35.15 1.50 5.25
CA HIS A 275 -34.94 2.71 4.46
C HIS A 275 -34.30 2.39 3.12
N GLN A 276 -34.71 3.03 2.02
CA GLN A 276 -34.16 2.82 0.67
C GLN A 276 -34.07 1.34 0.25
N GLY A 277 -35.10 0.54 0.56
CA GLY A 277 -35.11 -0.90 0.26
C GLY A 277 -34.22 -1.76 1.16
N GLN A 278 -33.41 -1.15 2.04
CA GLN A 278 -32.58 -1.85 3.02
C GLN A 278 -33.34 -2.03 4.34
N GLN A 279 -33.40 -3.27 4.84
CA GLN A 279 -34.04 -3.60 6.11
C GLN A 279 -32.97 -3.90 7.18
N TYR A 280 -33.02 -3.19 8.30
CA TYR A 280 -32.15 -3.45 9.44
C TYR A 280 -32.61 -4.71 10.18
N ARG A 281 -31.86 -5.80 10.03
CA ARG A 281 -32.18 -7.10 10.64
C ARG A 281 -31.34 -7.35 11.88
N SER A 282 -32.00 -7.65 12.98
CA SER A 282 -31.38 -8.01 14.26
C SER A 282 -31.78 -9.42 14.66
N PHE A 283 -30.91 -10.13 15.39
CA PHE A 283 -31.22 -11.46 15.91
C PHE A 283 -31.04 -11.52 17.43
N GLU A 284 -32.07 -12.03 18.11
CA GLU A 284 -32.05 -12.19 19.56
C GLU A 284 -31.56 -13.58 19.94
N LEU A 285 -30.43 -13.63 20.65
CA LEU A 285 -29.81 -14.91 21.02
C LEU A 285 -30.41 -15.43 22.33
N ALA A 286 -31.08 -16.57 22.27
CA ALA A 286 -31.60 -17.25 23.46
C ALA A 286 -30.46 -17.78 24.35
N LYS A 287 -30.62 -17.68 25.68
CA LYS A 287 -29.58 -17.97 26.70
C LYS A 287 -28.89 -19.34 26.60
N ASN A 288 -29.55 -20.36 26.03
CA ASN A 288 -29.04 -21.74 25.94
C ASN A 288 -28.78 -22.21 24.50
N ARG A 289 -28.78 -21.30 23.52
CA ARG A 289 -28.63 -21.67 22.11
C ARG A 289 -27.17 -21.59 21.69
N ASP A 290 -26.67 -22.67 21.09
CA ASP A 290 -25.31 -22.72 20.56
C ASP A 290 -25.23 -21.93 19.24
N PRO A 291 -24.49 -20.80 19.18
CA PRO A 291 -24.39 -20.00 17.97
C PRO A 291 -23.75 -20.77 16.81
N GLU A 292 -22.89 -21.77 17.07
CA GLU A 292 -22.23 -22.51 15.99
C GLU A 292 -23.22 -23.40 15.20
N LYS A 293 -24.33 -23.81 15.83
CA LYS A 293 -25.38 -24.62 15.21
C LYS A 293 -26.55 -23.79 14.69
N GLU A 294 -26.49 -22.48 14.85
CA GLU A 294 -27.54 -21.59 14.36
C GLU A 294 -27.49 -21.50 12.83
N GLY A 295 -28.65 -21.73 12.21
CA GLY A 295 -28.84 -21.72 10.76
C GLY A 295 -30.16 -21.13 10.30
N SER A 296 -30.92 -20.48 11.21
CA SER A 296 -32.17 -19.80 10.81
C SER A 296 -31.89 -18.64 9.86
N SER A 297 -32.81 -18.37 8.92
CA SER A 297 -32.64 -17.26 7.97
C SER A 297 -32.56 -15.90 8.68
N ALA A 298 -33.22 -15.76 9.83
CA ALA A 298 -33.15 -14.58 10.68
C ALA A 298 -31.72 -14.34 11.20
N PHE A 299 -31.04 -15.39 11.68
CA PHE A 299 -29.64 -15.30 12.10
C PHE A 299 -28.70 -15.04 10.92
N LEU A 300 -28.86 -15.80 9.83
CA LEU A 300 -28.00 -15.69 8.66
C LEU A 300 -28.05 -14.32 8.01
N SER A 301 -29.16 -13.58 8.15
CA SER A 301 -29.35 -12.24 7.59
C SER A 301 -29.22 -11.10 8.61
N ALA A 302 -28.85 -11.38 9.86
CA ALA A 302 -28.69 -10.36 10.89
C ALA A 302 -27.45 -9.48 10.66
N PHE A 303 -27.59 -8.20 11.04
CA PHE A 303 -26.51 -7.23 11.19
C PHE A 303 -25.93 -7.26 12.60
N ALA A 304 -26.79 -7.43 13.60
CA ALA A 304 -26.42 -7.43 15.00
C ALA A 304 -27.10 -8.59 15.76
N VAL A 305 -26.37 -9.14 16.73
CA VAL A 305 -26.82 -10.19 17.64
C VAL A 305 -26.67 -9.71 19.08
N HIS A 306 -27.75 -9.80 19.85
CA HIS A 306 -27.79 -9.41 21.25
C HIS A 306 -28.84 -10.25 22.00
N PRO A 307 -28.70 -10.49 23.32
CA PRO A 307 -27.59 -10.10 24.17
C PRO A 307 -26.40 -11.07 24.09
N VAL A 308 -25.19 -10.53 24.24
CA VAL A 308 -23.94 -11.31 24.37
C VAL A 308 -23.42 -11.16 25.80
N SER A 309 -23.60 -12.21 26.60
CA SER A 309 -23.28 -12.18 28.04
C SER A 309 -21.78 -12.31 28.36
N GLU A 310 -20.98 -12.91 27.47
CA GLU A 310 -19.57 -13.22 27.71
C GLU A 310 -18.71 -13.00 26.46
N GLY A 311 -17.43 -12.65 26.66
CA GLY A 311 -16.48 -12.48 25.56
C GLY A 311 -16.23 -13.78 24.77
N THR A 312 -16.34 -14.95 25.41
CA THR A 312 -16.23 -16.26 24.76
C THR A 312 -17.34 -16.45 23.70
N LEU A 313 -18.56 -16.04 24.02
CA LEU A 313 -19.70 -16.09 23.13
C LEU A 313 -19.53 -15.12 21.95
N MET A 314 -18.98 -13.93 22.18
CA MET A 314 -18.61 -12.97 21.14
C MET A 314 -17.66 -13.59 20.10
N TYR A 315 -16.62 -14.30 20.55
CA TYR A 315 -15.67 -14.96 19.64
C TYR A 315 -16.30 -16.14 18.88
N ARG A 316 -17.20 -16.92 19.51
CA ARG A 316 -17.91 -18.02 18.83
C ARG A 316 -18.86 -17.50 17.74
N LEU A 317 -19.59 -16.42 18.02
CA LEU A 317 -20.40 -15.72 17.03
C LEU A 317 -19.53 -15.24 15.87
N HIS A 318 -18.40 -14.59 16.17
CA HIS A 318 -17.47 -14.11 15.16
C HIS A 318 -16.96 -15.25 14.27
N LYS A 319 -16.49 -16.35 14.85
CA LYS A 319 -16.05 -17.55 14.11
C LYS A 319 -17.16 -18.08 13.19
N ARG A 320 -18.40 -18.17 13.68
CA ARG A 320 -19.54 -18.66 12.88
C ARG A 320 -19.84 -17.76 11.70
N PHE A 321 -19.98 -16.44 11.92
CA PHE A 321 -20.25 -15.51 10.83
C PHE A 321 -19.09 -15.44 9.84
N SER A 322 -17.84 -15.46 10.28
CA SER A 322 -16.67 -15.50 9.40
C SER A 322 -16.62 -16.77 8.53
N ALA A 323 -16.99 -17.92 9.08
CA ALA A 323 -17.11 -19.16 8.30
C ALA A 323 -18.23 -19.07 7.24
N LEU A 324 -19.38 -18.51 7.60
CA LEU A 324 -20.51 -18.32 6.67
C LEU A 324 -20.16 -17.35 5.52
N GLU A 325 -19.48 -16.24 5.83
CA GLU A 325 -19.03 -15.29 4.80
C GLU A 325 -17.96 -15.91 3.88
N LEU A 326 -17.07 -16.75 4.43
CA LEU A 326 -16.09 -17.48 3.63
C LEU A 326 -16.77 -18.47 2.66
N GLU A 327 -17.75 -19.25 3.14
CA GLU A 327 -18.54 -20.16 2.29
C GLU A 327 -19.30 -19.40 1.20
N ARG A 328 -19.93 -18.27 1.55
CA ARG A 328 -20.64 -17.41 0.59
C ARG A 328 -19.70 -16.87 -0.48
N ALA A 329 -18.53 -16.37 -0.08
CA ALA A 329 -17.53 -15.86 -1.01
C ALA A 329 -17.05 -16.95 -1.99
N TYR A 330 -16.81 -18.18 -1.52
CA TYR A 330 -16.46 -19.29 -2.41
C TYR A 330 -17.57 -19.64 -3.38
N SER A 331 -18.82 -19.69 -2.91
CA SER A 331 -19.97 -19.96 -3.80
C SER A 331 -20.14 -18.86 -4.85
N GLU A 332 -19.99 -17.60 -4.47
CA GLU A 332 -20.06 -16.46 -5.39
C GLU A 332 -18.92 -16.50 -6.42
N ILE A 333 -17.70 -16.85 -6.01
CA ILE A 333 -16.57 -17.07 -6.93
C ILE A 333 -16.91 -18.17 -7.94
N GLU A 334 -17.43 -19.31 -7.50
CA GLU A 334 -17.81 -20.40 -8.41
C GLU A 334 -18.90 -19.98 -9.41
N GLN A 335 -19.92 -19.25 -8.94
CA GLN A 335 -20.99 -18.72 -9.79
C GLN A 335 -20.45 -17.72 -10.82
N LEU A 336 -19.63 -16.76 -10.39
CA LEU A 336 -19.00 -15.78 -11.27
C LEU A 336 -18.09 -16.45 -12.30
N GLN A 337 -17.31 -17.45 -11.88
CA GLN A 337 -16.47 -18.22 -12.81
C GLN A 337 -17.30 -18.96 -13.86
N ALA A 338 -18.45 -19.53 -13.48
CA ALA A 338 -19.37 -20.17 -14.41
C ALA A 338 -20.00 -19.16 -15.38
N GLN A 339 -20.43 -18.00 -14.87
CA GLN A 339 -20.96 -16.91 -15.70
C GLN A 339 -19.94 -16.40 -16.70
N ILE A 340 -18.68 -16.18 -16.28
CA ILE A 340 -17.59 -15.77 -17.17
C ILE A 340 -17.42 -16.80 -18.30
N ARG A 341 -17.34 -18.10 -17.98
CA ARG A 341 -17.20 -19.17 -19.00
C ARG A 341 -18.38 -19.23 -19.98
N ASN A 342 -19.59 -18.99 -19.50
CA ASN A 342 -20.77 -18.99 -20.37
C ASN A 342 -20.75 -17.77 -21.31
N LEU A 343 -20.31 -16.62 -20.82
CA LEU A 343 -20.21 -15.37 -21.60
C LEU A 343 -19.01 -15.38 -22.57
N THR A 344 -17.93 -16.10 -22.29
CA THR A 344 -16.75 -16.12 -23.18
C THR A 344 -17.05 -16.66 -24.57
N VAL A 345 -18.09 -17.48 -24.75
CA VAL A 345 -18.49 -17.95 -26.10
C VAL A 345 -19.03 -16.79 -26.96
N LEU A 346 -19.52 -15.73 -26.32
CA LEU A 346 -20.08 -14.55 -26.99
C LEU A 346 -19.05 -13.44 -27.23
N THR A 347 -17.83 -13.57 -26.69
CA THR A 347 -16.78 -12.56 -26.88
C THR A 347 -16.07 -12.76 -28.24
N PRO A 348 -15.52 -11.69 -28.85
CA PRO A 348 -14.81 -11.79 -30.13
C PRO A 348 -13.62 -12.77 -30.11
N GLU A 349 -12.97 -12.91 -28.96
CA GLU A 349 -11.83 -13.82 -28.75
C GLU A 349 -12.28 -15.26 -28.44
N GLY A 350 -13.57 -15.49 -28.18
CA GLY A 350 -14.13 -16.80 -27.85
C GLY A 350 -13.41 -17.48 -26.68
N GLU A 351 -13.13 -18.77 -26.83
CA GLU A 351 -12.37 -19.56 -25.84
C GLU A 351 -10.90 -19.13 -25.72
N ALA A 352 -10.32 -18.48 -26.74
CA ALA A 352 -8.92 -18.04 -26.69
C ALA A 352 -8.70 -16.87 -25.73
N GLY A 353 -9.73 -16.07 -25.48
CA GLY A 353 -9.71 -14.98 -24.51
C GLY A 353 -9.93 -15.43 -23.05
N LEU A 354 -10.28 -16.70 -22.82
CA LEU A 354 -10.50 -17.21 -21.47
C LEU A 354 -9.17 -17.49 -20.76
N SER A 355 -8.84 -16.68 -19.76
CA SER A 355 -7.69 -16.93 -18.91
C SER A 355 -7.90 -18.15 -17.99
N TRP A 356 -6.84 -18.92 -17.80
CA TRP A 356 -6.80 -20.01 -16.80
C TRP A 356 -5.81 -19.67 -15.71
N PRO A 357 -6.19 -19.60 -14.41
CA PRO A 357 -7.54 -19.72 -13.88
C PRO A 357 -8.46 -18.52 -14.21
N VAL A 358 -9.76 -18.78 -14.24
CA VAL A 358 -10.79 -17.78 -14.55
C VAL A 358 -10.80 -16.68 -13.49
N GLY A 359 -10.84 -15.42 -13.95
CA GLY A 359 -10.82 -14.24 -13.08
C GLY A 359 -9.41 -13.73 -12.73
N LEU A 360 -8.36 -14.35 -13.27
CA LEU A 360 -6.99 -13.87 -13.18
C LEU A 360 -6.51 -13.39 -14.57
N PRO A 361 -5.50 -12.51 -14.66
CA PRO A 361 -4.95 -12.05 -15.94
C PRO A 361 -4.46 -13.22 -16.79
N ALA A 362 -4.39 -13.06 -18.11
CA ALA A 362 -3.78 -14.05 -19.01
C ALA A 362 -2.24 -14.10 -18.81
N PRO A 363 -1.58 -15.24 -19.13
CA PRO A 363 -0.11 -15.34 -19.08
C PRO A 363 0.58 -14.24 -19.89
N PHE A 364 1.70 -13.73 -19.38
CA PHE A 364 2.50 -12.74 -20.11
C PHE A 364 2.98 -13.31 -21.46
N ILE A 365 2.73 -12.54 -22.54
CA ILE A 365 3.13 -12.89 -23.91
C ILE A 365 4.33 -12.00 -24.28
N PRO A 366 5.55 -12.56 -24.40
CA PRO A 366 6.73 -11.77 -24.75
C PRO A 366 6.65 -11.28 -26.19
N HIS A 367 6.95 -9.99 -26.43
CA HIS A 367 7.04 -9.43 -27.77
C HIS A 367 8.41 -9.68 -28.42
N SER A 368 9.43 -9.87 -27.58
CA SER A 368 10.80 -10.13 -28.01
C SER A 368 11.44 -11.28 -27.24
N ARG A 369 12.52 -11.84 -27.79
CA ARG A 369 13.31 -12.89 -27.13
C ARG A 369 13.91 -12.45 -25.79
N PHE A 370 13.99 -11.13 -25.52
CA PHE A 370 14.56 -10.57 -24.30
C PHE A 370 13.53 -10.47 -23.16
N GLU A 371 12.25 -10.61 -23.48
CA GLU A 371 11.14 -10.58 -22.51
C GLU A 371 10.69 -11.97 -22.08
N VAL A 372 11.27 -13.04 -22.63
CA VAL A 372 10.88 -14.41 -22.32
C VAL A 372 11.20 -14.72 -20.86
N LEU A 373 10.15 -14.94 -20.07
CA LEU A 373 10.25 -15.37 -18.69
C LEU A 373 10.71 -16.84 -18.64
N GLY A 374 11.86 -17.07 -18.01
CA GLY A 374 12.46 -18.40 -17.87
C GLY A 374 11.71 -19.31 -16.90
N TRP A 375 11.76 -20.61 -17.16
CA TRP A 375 11.28 -21.64 -16.24
C TRP A 375 12.46 -22.22 -15.45
N ASP A 376 12.32 -22.24 -14.13
CA ASP A 376 13.30 -22.87 -13.24
C ASP A 376 12.90 -24.31 -12.99
N TYR A 377 13.81 -25.22 -13.34
CA TYR A 377 13.65 -26.64 -13.05
C TYR A 377 14.06 -26.95 -11.60
N PHE A 378 13.27 -27.78 -10.93
CA PHE A 378 13.55 -28.23 -9.58
C PHE A 378 13.09 -29.68 -9.33
N THR A 379 13.71 -30.26 -8.32
CA THR A 379 13.35 -31.55 -7.69
C THR A 379 12.94 -31.31 -6.24
N GLU A 380 12.56 -32.34 -5.49
CA GLU A 380 12.21 -32.16 -4.06
C GLU A 380 13.38 -31.64 -3.20
N GLN A 381 14.61 -31.73 -3.69
CA GLN A 381 15.82 -31.42 -2.92
C GLN A 381 16.70 -30.33 -3.54
N HIS A 382 16.62 -30.09 -4.85
CA HIS A 382 17.56 -29.23 -5.56
C HIS A 382 16.85 -28.35 -6.60
N THR A 383 17.40 -27.16 -6.83
CA THR A 383 17.10 -26.31 -8.00
C THR A 383 18.32 -26.21 -8.90
N PHE A 384 18.08 -25.93 -10.18
CA PHE A 384 19.09 -25.91 -11.23
C PHE A 384 19.30 -24.49 -11.81
N SER A 385 18.70 -23.48 -11.17
CA SER A 385 18.86 -22.05 -11.51
C SER A 385 19.53 -21.32 -10.33
N CYS A 386 20.80 -21.60 -10.08
CA CYS A 386 21.51 -21.10 -8.90
C CYS A 386 22.12 -19.71 -9.14
N ALA A 387 22.00 -18.83 -8.14
CA ALA A 387 22.45 -17.43 -8.24
C ALA A 387 23.98 -17.29 -8.36
N ASP A 388 24.72 -18.26 -7.84
CA ASP A 388 26.18 -18.38 -7.94
C ASP A 388 26.65 -18.97 -9.28
N GLY A 389 25.73 -19.33 -10.19
CA GLY A 389 26.03 -19.98 -11.45
C GLY A 389 26.36 -21.47 -11.32
N ALA A 390 26.19 -22.08 -10.14
CA ALA A 390 26.37 -23.51 -9.98
C ALA A 390 25.29 -24.30 -10.76
N PRO A 391 25.63 -25.48 -11.32
CA PRO A 391 24.66 -26.26 -12.09
C PRO A 391 23.53 -26.84 -11.24
N LYS A 392 23.73 -26.99 -9.94
CA LYS A 392 22.73 -27.45 -8.98
C LYS A 392 23.01 -26.89 -7.59
N CYS A 393 21.96 -26.52 -6.87
CA CYS A 393 22.04 -26.05 -5.49
C CYS A 393 20.88 -26.64 -4.68
N PRO A 394 21.09 -26.91 -3.38
CA PRO A 394 20.07 -27.48 -2.52
C PRO A 394 18.92 -26.48 -2.29
N LEU A 395 17.69 -26.98 -2.25
CA LEU A 395 16.52 -26.19 -1.83
C LEU A 395 16.56 -25.97 -0.32
N GLN A 396 16.66 -24.71 0.09
CA GLN A 396 16.72 -24.30 1.49
C GLN A 396 15.72 -23.18 1.80
N GLY A 397 15.42 -22.99 3.09
CA GLY A 397 14.56 -21.91 3.59
C GLY A 397 13.22 -21.80 2.87
N ALA A 398 12.88 -20.58 2.44
CA ALA A 398 11.63 -20.25 1.78
C ALA A 398 11.39 -21.04 0.48
N SER A 399 12.44 -21.34 -0.30
CA SER A 399 12.28 -22.11 -1.54
C SER A 399 11.89 -23.56 -1.29
N ARG A 400 12.35 -24.18 -0.20
CA ARG A 400 11.96 -25.54 0.17
C ARG A 400 10.52 -25.57 0.70
N ALA A 401 10.16 -24.60 1.54
CA ALA A 401 8.80 -24.46 2.05
C ALA A 401 7.80 -24.23 0.90
N ASP A 402 8.16 -23.38 -0.07
CA ASP A 402 7.37 -23.11 -1.27
C ASP A 402 7.04 -24.38 -2.07
N VAL A 403 8.07 -25.18 -2.38
CA VAL A 403 7.90 -26.44 -3.12
C VAL A 403 7.05 -27.44 -2.33
N GLY A 404 7.23 -27.51 -1.00
CA GLY A 404 6.40 -28.34 -0.12
C GLY A 404 4.92 -27.97 -0.19
N ASP A 405 4.61 -26.68 -0.01
CA ASP A 405 3.24 -26.16 -0.07
C ASP A 405 2.57 -26.39 -1.43
N ALA A 406 3.31 -26.19 -2.53
CA ALA A 406 2.81 -26.46 -3.88
C ALA A 406 2.46 -27.95 -4.07
N LEU A 407 3.27 -28.88 -3.53
CA LEU A 407 3.02 -30.32 -3.61
C LEU A 407 1.82 -30.74 -2.75
N GLU A 408 1.70 -30.22 -1.53
CA GLU A 408 0.57 -30.49 -0.63
C GLU A 408 -0.74 -29.96 -1.24
N THR A 409 -0.74 -28.71 -1.70
CA THR A 409 -1.88 -28.10 -2.38
C THR A 409 -2.29 -28.90 -3.62
N ALA A 410 -1.34 -29.40 -4.42
CA ALA A 410 -1.64 -30.25 -5.58
C ALA A 410 -2.44 -31.50 -5.19
N LEU A 411 -2.00 -32.19 -4.13
CA LEU A 411 -2.64 -33.42 -3.64
C LEU A 411 -4.00 -33.15 -3.02
N GLU A 412 -4.13 -32.06 -2.26
CA GLU A 412 -5.40 -31.65 -1.67
C GLU A 412 -6.44 -31.34 -2.75
N GLN A 413 -6.09 -30.57 -3.77
CA GLN A 413 -7.00 -30.23 -4.86
C GLN A 413 -7.37 -31.45 -5.71
N LEU A 414 -6.43 -32.36 -5.97
CA LEU A 414 -6.73 -33.64 -6.63
C LEU A 414 -7.71 -34.48 -5.80
N ASN A 415 -7.46 -34.63 -4.50
CA ASN A 415 -8.35 -35.37 -3.61
C ASN A 415 -9.72 -34.71 -3.51
N ARG A 416 -9.80 -33.38 -3.35
CA ARG A 416 -11.06 -32.63 -3.30
C ARG A 416 -11.89 -32.83 -4.57
N ARG A 417 -11.25 -32.89 -5.74
CA ARG A 417 -11.93 -33.05 -7.03
C ARG A 417 -12.45 -34.47 -7.29
N TYR A 418 -11.75 -35.50 -6.83
CA TYR A 418 -12.06 -36.90 -7.17
C TYR A 418 -12.59 -37.74 -6.00
N GLN A 419 -12.58 -37.24 -4.77
CA GLN A 419 -13.23 -37.90 -3.65
C GLN A 419 -14.76 -37.90 -3.82
N PRO A 420 -15.46 -38.96 -3.33
CA PRO A 420 -14.91 -40.14 -2.66
C PRO A 420 -14.46 -41.26 -3.62
N ARG A 421 -14.48 -41.05 -4.94
CA ARG A 421 -14.24 -42.13 -5.95
C ARG A 421 -12.80 -42.61 -5.97
N LEU A 422 -11.85 -41.67 -5.94
CA LEU A 422 -10.42 -41.93 -5.96
C LEU A 422 -9.73 -41.12 -4.85
N ARG A 423 -8.74 -41.73 -4.20
CA ARG A 423 -7.84 -41.07 -3.27
C ARG A 423 -6.42 -41.16 -3.81
N PHE A 424 -5.74 -40.03 -3.92
CA PHE A 424 -4.36 -39.92 -4.39
C PHE A 424 -3.41 -39.74 -3.21
N GLN A 425 -2.29 -40.47 -3.26
CA GLN A 425 -1.14 -40.31 -2.37
C GLN A 425 0.10 -40.01 -3.21
N LYS A 426 0.94 -39.06 -2.80
CA LYS A 426 2.21 -38.77 -3.49
C LYS A 426 3.21 -39.89 -3.24
N GLN A 427 3.74 -40.46 -4.30
CA GLN A 427 4.96 -41.27 -4.20
C GLN A 427 6.19 -40.39 -4.38
N ARG A 428 6.28 -39.66 -5.50
CA ARG A 428 7.44 -38.84 -5.84
C ARG A 428 7.11 -37.74 -6.86
N LEU A 429 7.78 -36.60 -6.78
CA LEU A 429 7.88 -35.61 -7.86
C LEU A 429 8.88 -36.08 -8.93
N LEU A 430 8.42 -36.24 -10.17
CA LEU A 430 9.27 -36.58 -11.32
C LEU A 430 9.99 -35.33 -11.83
N ASN A 431 9.22 -34.31 -12.22
CA ASN A 431 9.73 -33.02 -12.71
C ASN A 431 8.94 -31.87 -12.09
N GLY A 432 9.63 -30.85 -11.58
CA GLY A 432 9.03 -29.60 -11.15
C GLY A 432 9.55 -28.44 -11.99
N TYR A 433 8.65 -27.60 -12.48
CA TYR A 433 8.98 -26.35 -13.15
C TYR A 433 8.25 -25.21 -12.46
N ARG A 434 8.94 -24.11 -12.17
CA ARG A 434 8.32 -22.89 -11.65
C ARG A 434 8.73 -21.66 -12.47
N ARG A 435 7.85 -20.67 -12.53
CA ARG A 435 8.10 -19.39 -13.20
C ARG A 435 7.35 -18.27 -12.48
N PHE A 436 8.00 -17.11 -12.33
CA PHE A 436 7.34 -15.91 -11.81
C PHE A 436 6.85 -15.05 -12.96
N ASP A 437 5.53 -14.83 -13.04
CA ASP A 437 4.89 -13.87 -13.94
C ASP A 437 4.52 -12.61 -13.13
N PRO A 438 5.10 -11.43 -13.42
CA PRO A 438 4.81 -10.20 -12.69
C PRO A 438 3.34 -9.77 -12.70
N ALA A 439 2.55 -10.19 -13.69
CA ALA A 439 1.14 -9.85 -13.78
C ALA A 439 0.23 -10.81 -12.99
N ARG A 440 0.70 -12.04 -12.72
CA ARG A 440 -0.15 -13.11 -12.19
C ARG A 440 0.35 -13.71 -10.89
N GLY A 441 1.66 -13.91 -10.74
CA GLY A 441 2.28 -14.57 -9.59
C GLY A 441 3.13 -15.78 -9.99
N MET A 442 3.22 -16.77 -9.10
CA MET A 442 4.06 -17.96 -9.30
C MET A 442 3.28 -19.08 -10.00
N GLU A 443 3.75 -19.49 -11.16
CA GLU A 443 3.22 -20.62 -11.93
C GLU A 443 4.05 -21.88 -11.67
N TYR A 444 3.38 -23.01 -11.49
CA TYR A 444 4.01 -24.32 -11.30
C TYR A 444 3.47 -25.33 -12.29
N THR A 445 4.36 -26.15 -12.83
CA THR A 445 4.04 -27.38 -13.55
C THR A 445 4.72 -28.55 -12.86
N LEU A 446 3.93 -29.46 -12.31
CA LEU A 446 4.40 -30.59 -11.50
C LEU A 446 4.03 -31.91 -12.18
N ASP A 447 5.03 -32.71 -12.53
CA ASP A 447 4.85 -34.09 -12.97
C ASP A 447 4.94 -35.01 -11.76
N LEU A 448 3.80 -35.50 -11.27
CA LEU A 448 3.70 -36.28 -10.04
C LEU A 448 3.51 -37.77 -10.36
N LEU A 449 4.25 -38.62 -9.65
CA LEU A 449 3.93 -40.04 -9.53
C LEU A 449 3.04 -40.24 -8.30
N LEU A 450 1.80 -40.66 -8.54
CA LEU A 450 0.75 -40.79 -7.55
C LEU A 450 0.35 -42.25 -7.38
N GLU A 451 0.07 -42.66 -6.15
CA GLU A 451 -0.66 -43.89 -5.86
C GLU A 451 -2.15 -43.56 -5.76
N CYS A 452 -2.95 -44.14 -6.66
CA CYS A 452 -4.38 -43.99 -6.68
C CYS A 452 -5.04 -45.19 -6.00
N VAL A 453 -5.84 -44.92 -4.97
CA VAL A 453 -6.64 -45.90 -4.24
C VAL A 453 -8.10 -45.73 -4.60
N THR A 454 -8.72 -46.79 -5.12
CA THR A 454 -10.16 -46.83 -5.41
C THR A 454 -10.97 -47.10 -4.15
N GLN A 455 -12.29 -46.85 -4.19
CA GLN A 455 -13.19 -47.24 -3.08
C GLN A 455 -13.15 -48.73 -2.73
N ARG A 456 -12.81 -49.59 -3.70
CA ARG A 456 -12.68 -51.04 -3.52
C ARG A 456 -11.31 -51.46 -2.95
N GLY A 457 -10.44 -50.50 -2.63
CA GLY A 457 -9.10 -50.73 -2.08
C GLY A 457 -8.02 -51.07 -3.10
N HIS A 458 -8.35 -51.16 -4.40
CA HIS A 458 -7.32 -51.37 -5.43
C HIS A 458 -6.38 -50.16 -5.52
N ARG A 459 -5.08 -50.46 -5.58
CA ARG A 459 -4.00 -49.47 -5.66
C ARG A 459 -3.36 -49.52 -7.04
N ARG A 460 -3.12 -48.36 -7.64
CA ARG A 460 -2.46 -48.24 -8.94
C ARG A 460 -1.57 -47.01 -8.97
N ALA A 461 -0.33 -47.17 -9.45
CA ALA A 461 0.54 -46.03 -9.72
C ALA A 461 0.10 -45.30 -11.00
N LEU A 462 0.06 -43.97 -10.95
CA LEU A 462 -0.35 -43.09 -12.03
C LEU A 462 0.59 -41.89 -12.08
N ALA A 463 1.18 -41.62 -13.25
CA ALA A 463 1.88 -40.37 -13.51
C ALA A 463 0.87 -39.32 -14.00
N ARG A 464 0.88 -38.12 -13.39
CA ARG A 464 -0.01 -37.03 -13.78
C ARG A 464 0.68 -35.67 -13.67
N ARG A 465 0.53 -34.85 -14.73
CA ARG A 465 0.91 -33.44 -14.72
C ARG A 465 -0.19 -32.60 -14.07
N VAL A 466 0.20 -31.74 -13.13
CA VAL A 466 -0.66 -30.77 -12.46
C VAL A 466 -0.08 -29.38 -12.68
N SER A 467 -0.93 -28.44 -13.11
CA SER A 467 -0.58 -27.02 -13.19
C SER A 467 -1.20 -26.29 -12.01
N LEU A 468 -0.44 -25.41 -11.38
CA LEU A 468 -0.88 -24.57 -10.27
C LEU A 468 -0.48 -23.12 -10.54
N LEU A 469 -1.26 -22.19 -10.02
CA LEU A 469 -0.92 -20.78 -9.98
C LEU A 469 -1.13 -20.31 -8.54
N ARG A 470 -0.07 -19.76 -7.94
CA ARG A 470 -0.18 -18.96 -6.73
C ARG A 470 -0.28 -17.49 -7.14
N PRO A 471 -1.49 -16.91 -7.14
CA PRO A 471 -1.67 -15.55 -7.61
C PRO A 471 -1.01 -14.54 -6.67
N LEU A 472 -0.62 -13.38 -7.20
CA LEU A 472 -0.27 -12.23 -6.37
C LEU A 472 -1.50 -11.81 -5.55
N SER A 473 -1.28 -11.48 -4.28
CA SER A 473 -2.32 -10.87 -3.45
C SER A 473 -2.67 -9.49 -4.02
N ARG A 474 -3.84 -8.96 -3.62
CA ARG A 474 -4.15 -7.56 -3.87
C ARG A 474 -3.07 -6.69 -3.24
N VAL A 475 -2.82 -5.53 -3.83
CA VAL A 475 -1.94 -4.53 -3.22
C VAL A 475 -2.57 -4.16 -1.88
N GLU A 476 -1.93 -4.57 -0.79
CA GLU A 476 -2.35 -4.25 0.56
C GLU A 476 -1.59 -3.00 1.02
N ILE A 477 -2.34 -2.02 1.52
CA ILE A 477 -1.74 -0.86 2.18
C ILE A 477 -1.45 -1.28 3.61
N LEU A 478 -0.18 -1.57 3.91
CA LEU A 478 0.26 -1.85 5.27
C LEU A 478 0.29 -0.53 6.07
N PRO A 479 -0.46 -0.42 7.18
CA PRO A 479 -0.40 0.76 8.02
C PRO A 479 0.99 0.84 8.67
N MET A 480 1.77 1.85 8.28
CA MET A 480 3.07 2.14 8.89
C MET A 480 2.88 3.04 10.12
N PRO A 481 3.70 2.89 11.18
CA PRO A 481 3.75 3.84 12.27
C PRO A 481 3.89 5.27 11.74
N TYR A 482 3.36 6.25 12.47
CA TYR A 482 3.43 7.65 12.05
C TYR A 482 4.89 8.13 11.98
N VAL A 483 5.24 8.78 10.87
CA VAL A 483 6.58 9.32 10.62
C VAL A 483 6.48 10.77 10.20
N THR A 484 7.47 11.59 10.59
CA THR A 484 7.50 13.01 10.26
C THR A 484 8.66 13.36 9.34
N GLU A 485 8.40 14.26 8.40
CA GLU A 485 9.43 14.81 7.50
C GLU A 485 10.30 15.87 8.17
N ALA A 486 9.94 16.30 9.39
CA ALA A 486 10.67 17.31 10.15
C ALA A 486 11.87 16.74 10.92
N THR A 487 12.00 15.41 11.01
CA THR A 487 13.10 14.77 11.74
C THR A 487 14.44 15.18 11.14
N ARG A 488 15.35 15.66 11.99
CA ARG A 488 16.70 16.05 11.57
C ARG A 488 17.53 14.81 11.26
N VAL A 489 18.11 14.76 10.05
CA VAL A 489 18.99 13.66 9.62
C VAL A 489 20.44 14.01 9.91
N GLN A 490 21.16 13.12 10.59
CA GLN A 490 22.60 13.24 10.83
C GLN A 490 23.36 12.40 9.80
N LEU A 491 23.92 13.06 8.79
CA LEU A 491 24.80 12.42 7.82
C LEU A 491 26.14 12.09 8.49
N VAL A 492 26.58 10.86 8.30
CA VAL A 492 27.85 10.35 8.82
C VAL A 492 28.69 9.93 7.63
N LEU A 493 29.77 10.67 7.38
CA LEU A 493 30.69 10.43 6.27
C LEU A 493 32.04 9.94 6.81
N PRO A 494 32.30 8.62 6.84
CA PRO A 494 33.65 8.09 7.02
C PRO A 494 34.52 8.46 5.81
N LEU A 495 35.72 8.98 6.08
CA LEU A 495 36.73 9.32 5.09
C LEU A 495 38.05 8.63 5.43
N LEU A 496 38.49 7.75 4.53
CA LEU A 496 39.83 7.19 4.55
C LEU A 496 40.82 8.16 3.89
N VAL A 497 42.11 8.00 4.16
CA VAL A 497 43.15 8.86 3.55
C VAL A 497 43.16 8.76 2.02
N ALA A 498 42.92 7.57 1.46
CA ALA A 498 42.81 7.36 0.02
C ALA A 498 41.65 8.14 -0.62
N GLU A 499 40.64 8.51 0.16
CA GLU A 499 39.41 9.16 -0.29
C GLU A 499 39.43 10.69 -0.07
N ALA A 500 40.44 11.22 0.63
CA ALA A 500 40.53 12.63 1.01
C ALA A 500 40.46 13.58 -0.20
N ALA A 501 40.99 13.16 -1.35
CA ALA A 501 40.97 13.96 -2.58
C ALA A 501 39.55 14.11 -3.18
N ALA A 502 38.64 13.17 -2.92
CA ALA A 502 37.26 13.21 -3.42
C ALA A 502 36.31 14.03 -2.53
N ALA A 503 36.69 14.26 -1.26
CA ALA A 503 35.84 14.93 -0.27
C ALA A 503 35.39 16.36 -0.66
N PRO A 504 36.21 17.23 -1.28
CA PRO A 504 35.75 18.55 -1.71
C PRO A 504 34.57 18.49 -2.68
N ALA A 505 34.56 17.54 -3.61
CA ALA A 505 33.46 17.38 -4.57
C ALA A 505 32.15 16.93 -3.87
N PHE A 506 32.26 16.09 -2.84
CA PHE A 506 31.11 15.73 -2.00
C PHE A 506 30.58 16.94 -1.24
N LEU A 507 31.48 17.73 -0.63
CA LEU A 507 31.13 18.90 0.17
C LEU A 507 30.40 19.97 -0.67
N GLU A 508 30.83 20.21 -1.91
CA GLU A 508 30.10 21.08 -2.84
C GLU A 508 28.71 20.54 -3.21
N ALA A 509 28.59 19.23 -3.46
CA ALA A 509 27.29 18.60 -3.73
C ALA A 509 26.35 18.68 -2.50
N PHE A 510 26.89 18.51 -1.29
CA PHE A 510 26.16 18.68 -0.05
C PHE A 510 25.70 20.13 0.13
N ALA A 511 26.54 21.11 -0.19
CA ALA A 511 26.17 22.51 -0.15
C ALA A 511 25.00 22.82 -1.10
N ALA A 512 25.12 22.43 -2.37
CA ALA A 512 24.11 22.70 -3.39
C ALA A 512 22.77 22.00 -3.14
N ASN A 513 22.80 20.73 -2.70
CA ASN A 513 21.59 19.92 -2.61
C ASN A 513 20.93 19.89 -1.21
N VAL A 514 21.66 20.29 -0.16
CA VAL A 514 21.18 20.19 1.23
C VAL A 514 21.19 21.56 1.92
N LEU A 515 22.29 22.32 1.82
CA LEU A 515 22.40 23.61 2.50
C LEU A 515 21.62 24.73 1.79
N GLU A 516 21.72 24.84 0.46
CA GLU A 516 20.98 25.84 -0.32
C GLU A 516 19.45 25.69 -0.18
N PRO A 517 18.87 24.47 -0.25
CA PRO A 517 17.43 24.26 -0.03
C PRO A 517 17.02 24.33 1.45
N ARG A 518 17.97 24.49 2.38
CA ARG A 518 17.77 24.52 3.85
C ARG A 518 17.09 23.26 4.38
N GLU A 519 17.52 22.10 3.91
CA GLU A 519 17.06 20.81 4.44
C GLU A 519 17.47 20.64 5.91
N HIS A 520 16.60 20.02 6.73
CA HIS A 520 16.88 19.72 8.13
C HIS A 520 17.87 18.56 8.26
N ALA A 521 19.14 18.81 7.97
CA ALA A 521 20.20 17.83 8.01
C ALA A 521 21.53 18.44 8.49
N LEU A 522 22.35 17.61 9.14
CA LEU A 522 23.70 17.95 9.60
C LEU A 522 24.71 16.94 9.05
N LEU A 523 25.97 17.33 8.93
CA LEU A 523 27.04 16.47 8.45
C LEU A 523 28.13 16.34 9.51
N THR A 524 28.48 15.08 9.82
CA THR A 524 29.62 14.71 10.66
C THR A 524 30.64 13.97 9.81
N LEU A 525 31.84 14.54 9.71
CA LEU A 525 32.99 13.96 9.02
C LEU A 525 33.78 13.06 9.99
N LEU A 526 33.97 11.81 9.65
CA LEU A 526 34.80 10.86 10.39
C LEU A 526 36.15 10.73 9.65
N LEU A 527 37.18 11.41 10.15
CA LEU A 527 38.51 11.41 9.56
C LEU A 527 39.31 10.23 10.13
N VAL A 528 39.55 9.22 9.31
CA VAL A 528 40.24 7.98 9.72
C VAL A 528 41.72 8.07 9.39
N TYR A 529 42.56 8.11 10.43
CA TYR A 529 44.01 8.17 10.32
C TYR A 529 44.63 6.78 10.40
N GLY A 530 45.52 6.45 9.46
CA GLY A 530 46.31 5.23 9.50
C GLY A 530 47.46 5.28 10.51
N PRO A 531 48.08 4.12 10.83
CA PRO A 531 49.12 4.01 11.85
C PRO A 531 50.40 4.81 11.52
N ARG A 532 50.69 5.07 10.23
CA ARG A 532 51.89 5.79 9.78
C ARG A 532 51.74 7.32 9.70
N GLU A 533 50.51 7.84 9.79
CA GLU A 533 50.18 9.21 9.38
C GLU A 533 49.94 10.15 10.58
N SER A 534 50.02 9.62 11.81
CA SER A 534 49.81 10.36 13.07
C SER A 534 51.11 10.78 13.79
N GLY A 535 52.27 10.69 13.13
CA GLY A 535 53.57 11.07 13.70
C GLY A 535 53.72 12.60 13.85
N ARG A 536 54.34 13.06 14.96
CA ARG A 536 54.68 14.48 15.17
C ARG A 536 55.60 14.96 14.03
N GLY A 537 55.06 15.73 13.08
CA GLY A 537 55.83 16.37 11.99
C GLY A 537 55.40 16.00 10.57
N ALA A 538 54.50 15.03 10.37
CA ALA A 538 53.95 14.73 9.04
C ALA A 538 52.83 15.73 8.66
N PRO A 539 52.70 16.13 7.37
CA PRO A 539 51.59 16.96 6.92
C PRO A 539 50.26 16.23 7.11
N ASP A 540 49.25 16.93 7.63
CA ASP A 540 47.92 16.35 7.89
C ASP A 540 47.23 15.96 6.56
N PRO A 541 46.96 14.66 6.31
CA PRO A 541 46.36 14.21 5.06
C PRO A 541 44.97 14.80 4.80
N PHE A 542 44.27 15.23 5.85
CA PHE A 542 42.93 15.83 5.75
C PHE A 542 42.93 17.35 5.79
N LEU A 543 44.09 18.02 5.66
CA LEU A 543 44.17 19.48 5.69
C LEU A 543 43.24 20.13 4.66
N GLY A 544 43.21 19.62 3.43
CA GLY A 544 42.34 20.12 2.36
C GLY A 544 40.85 19.95 2.68
N VAL A 545 40.48 18.84 3.32
CA VAL A 545 39.10 18.56 3.74
C VAL A 545 38.67 19.52 4.85
N LYS A 546 39.54 19.75 5.84
CA LYS A 546 39.29 20.70 6.93
C LYS A 546 39.15 22.13 6.41
N ALA A 547 39.99 22.53 5.45
CA ALA A 547 39.90 23.83 4.80
C ALA A 547 38.59 23.99 4.02
N ALA A 548 38.17 22.98 3.25
CA ALA A 548 36.91 23.00 2.52
C ALA A 548 35.68 23.05 3.46
N ALA A 549 35.72 22.30 4.58
CA ALA A 549 34.67 22.36 5.59
C ALA A 549 34.58 23.76 6.25
N ALA A 550 35.71 24.35 6.63
CA ALA A 550 35.75 25.70 7.20
C ALA A 550 35.23 26.77 6.22
N GLU A 551 35.54 26.62 4.93
CA GLU A 551 35.03 27.52 3.90
C GLU A 551 33.51 27.41 3.73
N LEU A 552 32.95 26.19 3.82
CA LEU A 552 31.50 25.99 3.80
C LEU A 552 30.80 26.60 5.02
N GLU A 553 31.36 26.46 6.22
CA GLU A 553 30.82 27.11 7.42
C GLU A 553 30.83 28.64 7.29
N ARG A 554 31.84 29.20 6.63
CA ARG A 554 31.92 30.65 6.33
C ARG A 554 30.86 31.09 5.33
N ARG A 555 30.60 30.28 4.29
CA ARG A 555 29.60 30.57 3.25
C ARG A 555 28.16 30.43 3.74
N TYR A 556 27.90 29.53 4.69
CA TYR A 556 26.56 29.24 5.21
C TYR A 556 26.48 29.46 6.73
N PRO A 557 26.27 30.72 7.19
CA PRO A 557 26.19 31.04 8.62
C PRO A 557 24.93 30.39 9.23
N GLY A 558 25.13 29.32 10.00
CA GLY A 558 24.06 28.53 10.60
C GLY A 558 24.30 27.02 10.57
N THR A 559 25.21 26.57 9.71
CA THR A 559 25.65 25.17 9.63
C THR A 559 26.93 24.98 10.43
N ARG A 560 26.98 23.95 11.30
CA ARG A 560 28.23 23.50 11.94
C ARG A 560 28.57 22.11 11.41
N LEU A 561 29.73 21.98 10.79
CA LEU A 561 30.29 20.74 10.28
C LEU A 561 31.17 20.13 11.37
N ALA A 562 30.67 19.11 12.05
CA ALA A 562 31.47 18.40 13.04
C ALA A 562 32.47 17.48 12.34
N TRP A 563 33.73 17.44 12.79
CA TRP A 563 34.66 16.39 12.37
C TRP A 563 35.26 15.66 13.58
N LEU A 564 35.41 14.36 13.44
CA LEU A 564 35.92 13.44 14.45
C LEU A 564 37.15 12.71 13.90
N ALA A 565 38.29 12.88 14.56
CA ALA A 565 39.50 12.12 14.23
C ALA A 565 39.47 10.75 14.92
N VAL A 566 39.62 9.68 14.14
CA VAL A 566 39.67 8.29 14.62
C VAL A 566 40.97 7.66 14.13
N ARG A 567 41.67 6.93 15.02
CA ARG A 567 42.83 6.12 14.65
C ARG A 567 42.39 4.67 14.56
N ALA A 568 42.59 4.04 13.41
CA ALA A 568 42.25 2.65 13.19
C ALA A 568 43.27 1.99 12.27
N GLU A 569 43.81 0.83 12.67
CA GLU A 569 44.71 0.03 11.83
C GLU A 569 43.94 -0.73 10.74
N ALA A 570 42.73 -1.18 11.07
CA ALA A 570 41.77 -1.78 10.15
C ALA A 570 40.40 -1.10 10.36
N PRO A 571 39.99 -0.16 9.50
CA PRO A 571 38.71 0.51 9.63
C PRO A 571 37.58 -0.44 9.24
N SER A 572 36.70 -0.78 10.19
CA SER A 572 35.45 -1.48 9.92
C SER A 572 34.26 -0.53 10.09
N GLN A 573 33.20 -0.75 9.32
CA GLN A 573 32.02 0.11 9.34
C GLN A 573 31.38 0.16 10.74
N VAL A 574 31.31 -0.98 11.43
CA VAL A 574 30.76 -1.10 12.78
C VAL A 574 31.63 -0.39 13.82
N ARG A 575 32.97 -0.53 13.76
CA ARG A 575 33.89 0.19 14.68
C ARG A 575 33.77 1.70 14.54
N LEU A 576 33.67 2.20 13.31
CA LEU A 576 33.47 3.63 13.06
C LEU A 576 32.12 4.11 13.59
N MET A 577 31.07 3.30 13.42
CA MET A 577 29.74 3.61 13.93
C MET A 577 29.70 3.60 15.47
N ASP A 578 30.42 2.71 16.14
CA ASP A 578 30.53 2.69 17.61
C ASP A 578 31.13 4.01 18.17
N VAL A 579 32.08 4.62 17.46
CA VAL A 579 32.66 5.91 17.85
C VAL A 579 31.65 7.05 17.67
N VAL A 580 30.90 7.05 16.57
CA VAL A 580 29.90 8.10 16.29
C VAL A 580 28.70 8.00 17.20
N SER A 581 28.19 6.78 17.38
CA SER A 581 27.02 6.47 18.20
C SER A 581 27.19 7.02 19.63
N LYS A 582 28.37 6.84 20.23
CA LYS A 582 28.70 7.35 21.57
C LYS A 582 28.71 8.88 21.70
N LYS A 583 28.87 9.61 20.59
CA LYS A 583 28.92 11.09 20.58
C LYS A 583 27.58 11.74 20.24
N HIS A 584 26.54 10.96 19.95
CA HIS A 584 25.23 11.47 19.56
C HIS A 584 24.13 10.95 20.51
N PRO A 585 23.06 11.71 20.69
CA PRO A 585 21.87 11.27 21.41
C PRO A 585 21.25 10.00 20.83
N VAL A 586 20.51 9.25 21.66
CA VAL A 586 19.86 7.99 21.28
C VAL A 586 18.73 8.18 20.24
N ASP A 587 18.10 9.34 20.21
CA ASP A 587 17.02 9.72 19.27
C ASP A 587 17.54 10.23 17.92
N THR A 588 18.86 10.21 17.70
CA THR A 588 19.47 10.66 16.45
C THR A 588 19.15 9.70 15.31
N LEU A 589 18.59 10.22 14.20
CA LEU A 589 18.45 9.51 12.94
C LEU A 589 19.74 9.66 12.13
N PHE A 590 20.48 8.56 11.96
CA PHE A 590 21.68 8.55 11.14
C PHE A 590 21.37 8.26 9.68
N PHE A 591 22.14 8.90 8.79
CA PHE A 591 22.31 8.46 7.41
C PHE A 591 23.80 8.21 7.17
N LEU A 592 24.18 6.94 7.10
CA LEU A 592 25.52 6.51 6.74
C LEU A 592 25.69 6.69 5.22
N THR A 593 26.77 7.33 4.80
CA THR A 593 27.01 7.66 3.38
C THR A 593 28.49 7.51 3.01
N THR A 594 28.81 7.57 1.73
CA THR A 594 30.18 7.49 1.20
C THR A 594 30.55 8.79 0.49
N VAL A 595 31.85 9.04 0.28
CA VAL A 595 32.33 10.23 -0.44
C VAL A 595 31.83 10.28 -1.89
N TRP A 596 31.48 9.13 -2.45
CA TRP A 596 31.00 8.97 -3.83
C TRP A 596 29.51 9.23 -3.97
N THR A 597 28.79 9.25 -2.85
CA THR A 597 27.33 9.46 -2.80
C THR A 597 26.99 10.92 -3.04
N ARG A 598 25.95 11.17 -3.85
CA ARG A 598 25.37 12.51 -4.00
C ARG A 598 24.19 12.65 -3.04
N PRO A 599 24.32 13.41 -1.93
CA PRO A 599 23.18 13.66 -1.05
C PRO A 599 22.17 14.56 -1.76
N GLY A 600 20.88 14.34 -1.48
CA GLY A 600 19.79 15.12 -2.05
C GLY A 600 18.51 15.06 -1.23
N PRO A 601 17.56 15.99 -1.45
CA PRO A 601 16.36 16.13 -0.63
C PRO A 601 15.43 14.90 -0.73
N GLU A 602 15.40 14.23 -1.89
CA GLU A 602 14.59 13.01 -2.08
C GLU A 602 15.09 11.86 -1.18
N VAL A 603 16.40 11.60 -1.19
CA VAL A 603 17.03 10.55 -0.38
C VAL A 603 16.87 10.84 1.11
N LEU A 604 17.08 12.09 1.54
CA LEU A 604 16.92 12.47 2.95
C LEU A 604 15.47 12.31 3.42
N ASN A 605 14.49 12.64 2.58
CA ASN A 605 13.09 12.40 2.90
C ASN A 605 12.77 10.90 2.94
N ARG A 606 13.32 10.10 2.02
CA ARG A 606 13.15 8.64 2.05
C ARG A 606 13.78 8.03 3.30
N CYS A 607 14.93 8.53 3.73
CA CYS A 607 15.56 8.19 4.99
C CYS A 607 14.64 8.46 6.18
N ARG A 608 14.05 9.67 6.26
CA ARG A 608 13.10 10.06 7.32
C ARG A 608 11.89 9.14 7.35
N MET A 609 11.30 8.86 6.19
CA MET A 609 10.04 8.10 6.08
C MET A 609 10.20 6.60 6.31
N ASN A 610 11.38 6.04 6.00
CA ASN A 610 11.60 4.60 6.01
C ASN A 610 12.44 4.11 7.20
N ALA A 611 13.12 4.98 7.94
CA ALA A 611 13.76 4.61 9.20
C ALA A 611 12.82 4.95 10.35
N ILE A 612 12.38 3.95 11.12
CA ILE A 612 11.33 4.09 12.13
C ILE A 612 11.82 3.45 13.43
N SER A 613 11.99 4.28 14.45
CA SER A 613 12.59 3.85 15.72
C SER A 613 11.84 2.66 16.32
N GLY A 614 12.59 1.61 16.68
CA GLY A 614 12.05 0.38 17.27
C GLY A 614 11.26 -0.51 16.32
N TRP A 615 11.13 -0.15 15.04
CA TRP A 615 10.38 -0.92 14.05
C TRP A 615 11.15 -1.27 12.78
N GLN A 616 11.80 -0.29 12.14
CA GLN A 616 12.38 -0.46 10.81
C GLN A 616 13.71 0.28 10.62
N ALA A 617 14.70 -0.41 10.05
CA ALA A 617 15.93 0.18 9.55
C ALA A 617 15.94 0.14 8.02
N PHE A 618 16.37 1.22 7.37
CA PHE A 618 16.28 1.38 5.91
C PHE A 618 17.67 1.36 5.27
N PHE A 619 17.90 0.45 4.33
CA PHE A 619 19.17 0.32 3.60
C PHE A 619 18.90 0.48 2.09
N PRO A 620 19.06 1.70 1.53
CA PRO A 620 18.77 1.95 0.13
C PRO A 620 19.78 1.26 -0.80
N VAL A 621 19.31 0.82 -1.96
CA VAL A 621 20.15 0.36 -3.07
C VAL A 621 20.36 1.53 -4.03
N HIS A 622 21.58 2.03 -4.08
CA HIS A 622 21.95 3.19 -4.88
C HIS A 622 22.08 2.86 -6.37
N PHE A 623 21.95 3.89 -7.20
CA PHE A 623 22.34 3.87 -8.61
C PHE A 623 23.83 4.18 -8.74
N GLN A 624 24.60 3.22 -9.24
CA GLN A 624 26.04 3.29 -9.48
C GLN A 624 26.30 3.67 -10.94
N GLU A 625 27.01 4.78 -11.17
CA GLU A 625 27.49 5.14 -12.51
C GLU A 625 28.57 4.17 -12.99
N PHE A 626 28.60 3.89 -14.30
CA PHE A 626 29.65 3.07 -14.91
C PHE A 626 30.98 3.82 -15.06
N ASN A 627 32.05 3.08 -15.33
CA ASN A 627 33.36 3.66 -15.59
C ASN A 627 33.30 4.69 -16.73
N PRO A 628 33.61 5.97 -16.47
CA PRO A 628 33.53 7.00 -17.49
C PRO A 628 34.50 6.77 -18.66
N ALA A 629 35.58 6.01 -18.46
CA ALA A 629 36.52 5.66 -19.52
C ALA A 629 35.95 4.65 -20.53
N LEU A 630 35.07 3.75 -20.09
CA LEU A 630 34.44 2.72 -20.94
C LEU A 630 33.03 3.10 -21.41
N SER A 631 32.41 4.07 -20.71
CA SER A 631 31.10 4.61 -21.01
C SER A 631 31.17 6.13 -21.06
N PRO A 632 31.80 6.73 -22.09
CA PRO A 632 31.88 8.17 -22.23
C PRO A 632 30.48 8.78 -22.30
N GLN A 633 30.27 9.89 -21.59
CA GLN A 633 28.99 10.59 -21.61
C GLN A 633 28.74 11.13 -23.01
N ARG A 634 27.56 10.83 -23.59
CA ARG A 634 27.10 11.48 -24.81
C ARG A 634 26.98 12.98 -24.53
N SER A 635 27.76 13.79 -25.23
CA SER A 635 27.66 15.25 -25.17
C SER A 635 26.23 15.68 -25.53
N PRO A 636 25.69 16.77 -24.95
CA PRO A 636 24.39 17.30 -25.34
C PRO A 636 24.38 17.70 -26.84
N PRO A 637 23.23 17.64 -27.52
CA PRO A 637 23.13 17.94 -28.94
C PRO A 637 23.41 19.43 -29.17
N GLY A 638 24.58 19.76 -29.70
CA GLY A 638 24.98 21.15 -29.96
C GLY A 638 26.24 21.36 -30.79
N ALA A 639 26.86 20.30 -31.32
CA ALA A 639 27.95 20.45 -32.29
C ALA A 639 27.37 20.37 -33.73
N PRO A 640 27.47 21.44 -34.54
CA PRO A 640 26.95 21.42 -35.90
C PRO A 640 27.88 20.58 -36.79
N GLY A 641 27.43 19.40 -37.25
CA GLY A 641 28.16 18.63 -38.26
C GLY A 641 27.92 17.11 -38.32
N ALA A 642 27.25 16.49 -37.34
CA ALA A 642 26.95 15.06 -37.39
C ALA A 642 25.54 14.81 -37.98
N GLY A 643 25.43 13.87 -38.92
CA GLY A 643 24.20 13.51 -39.62
C GLY A 643 23.09 12.96 -38.71
N PRO A 644 21.89 12.66 -39.26
CA PRO A 644 20.73 12.28 -38.45
C PRO A 644 20.93 10.89 -37.82
N ASP A 645 20.91 10.86 -36.48
CA ASP A 645 20.95 9.63 -35.67
C ASP A 645 19.61 8.84 -35.74
N PRO A 646 19.65 7.50 -35.54
CA PRO A 646 18.44 6.67 -35.52
C PRO A 646 17.56 6.92 -34.29
N PRO A 647 16.23 6.69 -34.39
CA PRO A 647 15.27 7.02 -33.34
C PRO A 647 15.38 6.09 -32.11
N SER A 648 15.28 6.69 -30.93
CA SER A 648 15.19 6.02 -29.62
C SER A 648 13.95 5.11 -29.52
N PRO A 649 13.99 4.01 -28.73
CA PRO A 649 12.82 3.17 -28.50
C PRO A 649 11.71 3.93 -27.75
N PRO A 650 10.42 3.62 -28.01
CA PRO A 650 9.28 4.33 -27.47
C PRO A 650 9.11 4.04 -25.97
N GLY A 651 9.06 5.10 -25.14
CA GLY A 651 8.81 5.00 -23.69
C GLY A 651 9.81 5.73 -22.78
N ALA A 652 10.83 6.39 -23.33
CA ALA A 652 11.75 7.22 -22.54
C ALA A 652 11.12 8.59 -22.24
N ASP A 653 10.63 8.76 -21.01
CA ASP A 653 10.08 10.01 -20.50
C ASP A 653 11.18 11.09 -20.36
N PRO A 654 11.04 12.32 -20.92
CA PRO A 654 12.12 13.31 -21.01
C PRO A 654 12.51 14.03 -19.71
N SER A 655 11.88 13.72 -18.56
CA SER A 655 12.02 14.48 -17.31
C SER A 655 12.97 13.89 -16.26
N ARG A 656 13.67 12.79 -16.57
CA ARG A 656 14.81 12.29 -15.77
C ARG A 656 16.04 12.20 -16.66
N GLY A 657 17.03 13.04 -16.39
CA GLY A 657 18.27 13.08 -17.16
C GLY A 657 18.93 11.70 -17.27
N ALA A 658 18.96 11.13 -18.47
CA ALA A 658 19.87 10.07 -18.82
C ALA A 658 20.65 10.48 -20.07
N PRO A 659 21.94 10.80 -19.87
CA PRO A 659 22.97 10.21 -20.70
C PRO A 659 24.04 9.51 -19.83
N ILE A 660 23.65 8.97 -18.66
CA ILE A 660 24.59 8.33 -17.74
C ILE A 660 24.29 6.83 -17.72
N GLY A 661 25.17 6.03 -18.33
CA GLY A 661 25.17 4.59 -18.15
C GLY A 661 25.43 4.24 -16.69
N GLY A 662 24.66 3.29 -16.13
CA GLY A 662 24.84 2.83 -14.76
C GLY A 662 23.90 1.68 -14.41
N ARG A 663 23.94 1.24 -13.15
CA ARG A 663 23.10 0.15 -12.64
C ARG A 663 22.74 0.37 -11.17
N PHE A 664 21.70 -0.30 -10.69
CA PHE A 664 21.46 -0.40 -9.25
C PHE A 664 22.35 -1.47 -8.63
N ASP A 665 23.25 -1.08 -7.73
CA ASP A 665 24.23 -1.99 -7.13
C ASP A 665 23.65 -2.71 -5.91
N ARG A 666 23.06 -3.87 -6.15
CA ARG A 666 22.48 -4.72 -5.09
C ARG A 666 23.53 -5.32 -4.15
N GLN A 667 24.80 -5.32 -4.53
CA GLN A 667 25.88 -5.93 -3.75
C GLN A 667 26.42 -5.00 -2.66
N ALA A 668 26.15 -3.69 -2.73
CA ALA A 668 26.63 -2.69 -1.79
C ALA A 668 25.66 -2.44 -0.61
N SER A 669 26.19 -2.30 0.61
CA SER A 669 25.41 -1.94 1.81
C SER A 669 26.07 -0.83 2.63
N ALA A 670 26.83 0.04 1.95
CA ALA A 670 27.56 1.12 2.60
C ALA A 670 26.61 2.21 3.14
N GLU A 671 25.48 2.44 2.47
CA GLU A 671 24.48 3.42 2.88
C GLU A 671 23.34 2.82 3.70
N GLY A 672 22.94 3.53 4.75
CA GLY A 672 21.89 3.06 5.65
C GLY A 672 21.33 4.18 6.53
N CYS A 673 20.04 4.07 6.83
CA CYS A 673 19.24 4.98 7.62
C CYS A 673 18.65 4.26 8.82
N PHE A 674 19.01 4.67 10.03
CA PHE A 674 18.58 4.02 11.27
C PHE A 674 18.71 4.96 12.46
N TYR A 675 17.93 4.69 13.52
CA TYR A 675 18.03 5.43 14.77
C TYR A 675 19.19 4.91 15.63
N ASN A 676 19.85 5.81 16.36
CA ASN A 676 20.96 5.45 17.24
C ASN A 676 20.52 4.47 18.35
N ALA A 677 19.33 4.64 18.92
CA ALA A 677 18.76 3.72 19.90
C ALA A 677 18.67 2.28 19.38
N ASP A 678 18.27 2.11 18.13
CA ASP A 678 18.13 0.81 17.47
C ASP A 678 19.50 0.15 17.22
N TYR A 679 20.47 0.95 16.77
CA TYR A 679 21.85 0.49 16.61
C TYR A 679 22.46 0.04 17.93
N LEU A 680 22.31 0.84 19.00
CA LEU A 680 22.80 0.51 20.34
C LEU A 680 22.15 -0.77 20.88
N ALA A 681 20.85 -0.97 20.67
CA ALA A 681 20.15 -2.18 21.07
C ALA A 681 20.66 -3.42 20.31
N ALA A 682 20.87 -3.32 19.00
CA ALA A 682 21.42 -4.40 18.20
C ALA A 682 22.88 -4.72 18.60
N ARG A 683 23.70 -3.70 18.86
CA ARG A 683 25.08 -3.87 19.34
C ARG A 683 25.15 -4.53 20.71
N ALA A 684 24.25 -4.16 21.63
CA ALA A 684 24.19 -4.78 22.95
C ALA A 684 23.85 -6.28 22.89
N ARG A 685 23.01 -6.70 21.93
CA ARG A 685 22.72 -8.11 21.68
C ARG A 685 23.92 -8.86 21.10
N LEU A 686 24.59 -8.25 20.11
CA LEU A 686 25.82 -8.81 19.54
C LEU A 686 26.89 -9.06 20.62
N ALA A 687 27.14 -8.08 21.50
CA ALA A 687 28.10 -8.21 22.60
C ALA A 687 27.65 -9.20 23.70
N GLY A 688 26.36 -9.55 23.74
CA GLY A 688 25.83 -10.58 24.63
C GLY A 688 25.95 -11.99 24.07
N GLU A 689 25.95 -12.14 22.74
CA GLU A 689 26.04 -13.43 22.04
C GLU A 689 27.49 -13.83 21.73
N LEU A 690 28.36 -12.87 21.42
CA LEU A 690 29.78 -13.08 21.12
C LEU A 690 30.63 -12.54 22.28
N ALA A 691 31.69 -13.24 22.67
CA ALA A 691 32.54 -12.83 23.79
C ALA A 691 34.03 -12.79 23.42
N GLY A 692 34.71 -11.70 23.81
CA GLY A 692 36.16 -11.58 23.71
C GLY A 692 36.65 -11.50 22.26
N GLN A 693 37.55 -12.43 21.88
CA GLN A 693 38.19 -12.43 20.56
C GLN A 693 37.22 -12.70 19.40
N GLU A 694 36.16 -13.49 19.65
CA GLU A 694 35.13 -13.76 18.64
C GLU A 694 34.32 -12.50 18.29
N GLU A 695 34.10 -11.60 19.27
CA GLU A 695 33.49 -10.30 18.99
C GLU A 695 34.44 -9.43 18.16
N GLU A 696 35.72 -9.35 18.52
CA GLU A 696 36.68 -8.50 17.80
C GLU A 696 36.85 -8.91 16.33
N GLU A 697 36.91 -10.21 16.05
CA GLU A 697 36.99 -10.76 14.70
C GLU A 697 35.67 -10.52 13.92
N ALA A 698 34.52 -10.73 14.56
CA ALA A 698 33.22 -10.46 13.95
C ALA A 698 33.04 -8.98 13.58
N LEU A 699 33.52 -8.05 14.43
CA LEU A 699 33.42 -6.61 14.16
C LEU A 699 34.25 -6.15 12.95
N GLU A 700 35.24 -6.92 12.51
CA GLU A 700 36.01 -6.65 11.29
C GLU A 700 35.31 -7.19 10.04
N GLY A 701 34.55 -8.28 10.18
CA GLY A 701 33.87 -8.97 9.08
C GLY A 701 32.38 -8.64 8.90
N LEU A 702 31.81 -7.71 9.68
CA LEU A 702 30.39 -7.33 9.61
C LEU A 702 30.21 -5.90 9.11
N GLU A 703 29.21 -5.70 8.25
CA GLU A 703 28.65 -4.39 7.97
C GLU A 703 27.54 -4.04 8.97
N VAL A 704 27.19 -2.76 9.11
CA VAL A 704 26.11 -2.28 9.98
C VAL A 704 24.77 -2.93 9.61
N MET A 705 24.54 -3.20 8.32
CA MET A 705 23.38 -3.94 7.86
C MET A 705 23.35 -5.37 8.44
N ASP A 706 24.49 -6.06 8.48
CA ASP A 706 24.58 -7.42 9.02
C ASP A 706 24.31 -7.43 10.53
N VAL A 707 24.72 -6.38 11.25
CA VAL A 707 24.40 -6.22 12.67
C VAL A 707 22.88 -6.18 12.89
N PHE A 708 22.15 -5.43 12.07
CA PHE A 708 20.68 -5.40 12.15
C PHE A 708 20.05 -6.72 11.71
N LEU A 709 20.56 -7.36 10.66
CA LEU A 709 20.01 -8.63 10.15
C LEU A 709 20.12 -9.76 11.18
N ARG A 710 21.25 -9.85 11.89
CA ARG A 710 21.54 -10.98 12.78
C ARG A 710 21.13 -10.71 14.22
N PHE A 711 21.28 -9.47 14.70
CA PHE A 711 21.17 -9.13 16.13
C PHE A 711 20.05 -8.14 16.44
N SER A 712 19.10 -7.90 15.53
CA SER A 712 17.93 -7.07 15.80
C SER A 712 16.61 -7.78 15.51
N GLY A 713 15.52 -7.33 16.14
CA GLY A 713 14.16 -7.76 15.80
C GLY A 713 13.44 -6.78 14.85
N LEU A 714 14.20 -5.90 14.19
CA LEU A 714 13.65 -4.84 13.35
C LEU A 714 13.35 -5.37 11.95
N HIS A 715 12.37 -4.76 11.29
CA HIS A 715 12.16 -4.94 9.87
C HIS A 715 13.31 -4.28 9.10
N LEU A 716 14.09 -5.05 8.34
CA LEU A 716 15.11 -4.49 7.47
C LEU A 716 14.51 -4.20 6.10
N PHE A 717 14.32 -2.91 5.79
CA PHE A 717 13.80 -2.50 4.50
C PHE A 717 14.94 -2.15 3.55
N ARG A 718 15.11 -2.97 2.50
CA ARG A 718 16.10 -2.76 1.44
C ARG A 718 15.40 -2.58 0.10
N ALA A 719 15.52 -1.40 -0.49
CA ALA A 719 14.82 -1.05 -1.73
C ALA A 719 15.67 -0.18 -2.64
N VAL A 720 15.38 -0.24 -3.94
CA VAL A 720 15.98 0.62 -4.96
C VAL A 720 15.60 2.07 -4.68
N GLU A 721 16.60 2.96 -4.58
CA GLU A 721 16.41 4.38 -4.37
C GLU A 721 16.95 5.18 -5.59
N PRO A 722 16.08 5.56 -6.54
CA PRO A 722 16.48 6.27 -7.74
C PRO A 722 17.16 7.63 -7.48
N GLY A 723 16.84 8.29 -6.36
CA GLY A 723 17.46 9.56 -5.98
C GLY A 723 18.87 9.41 -5.40
N LEU A 724 19.28 8.19 -5.03
CA LEU A 724 20.59 7.92 -4.42
C LEU A 724 21.57 7.51 -5.53
N VAL A 725 22.41 8.44 -5.95
CA VAL A 725 23.40 8.21 -7.01
C VAL A 725 24.82 8.21 -6.46
N GLN A 726 25.59 7.17 -6.76
CA GLN A 726 27.04 7.13 -6.54
C GLN A 726 27.79 7.34 -7.85
N LYS A 727 28.82 8.19 -7.81
CA LYS A 727 29.83 8.28 -8.87
C LYS A 727 30.59 6.96 -9.00
N PHE A 728 31.08 6.66 -10.21
CA PHE A 728 31.95 5.52 -10.41
C PHE A 728 33.19 5.61 -9.51
N SER A 729 33.43 4.54 -8.75
CA SER A 729 34.62 4.36 -7.92
C SER A 729 34.95 2.88 -7.84
N LEU A 730 36.23 2.53 -7.95
CA LEU A 730 36.70 1.19 -7.63
C LEU A 730 36.96 1.11 -6.13
N ARG A 731 36.25 0.21 -5.45
CA ARG A 731 36.42 -0.03 -4.02
C ARG A 731 37.63 -0.91 -3.78
N ASP A 732 38.42 -0.60 -2.76
CA ASP A 732 39.51 -1.48 -2.33
C ASP A 732 38.92 -2.67 -1.56
N CYS A 733 38.88 -3.83 -2.23
CA CYS A 733 38.32 -5.05 -1.65
C CYS A 733 39.38 -5.71 -0.76
N SER A 734 39.36 -5.39 0.53
CA SER A 734 40.31 -5.93 1.50
C SER A 734 40.19 -7.46 1.62
N PRO A 735 41.31 -8.21 1.55
CA PRO A 735 41.31 -9.65 1.76
C PRO A 735 41.09 -10.05 3.23
N ARG A 736 41.01 -9.08 4.15
CA ARG A 736 40.65 -9.30 5.56
C ARG A 736 39.14 -9.40 5.79
N LEU A 737 38.34 -9.08 4.79
CA LEU A 737 36.89 -9.27 4.84
C LEU A 737 36.54 -10.75 4.82
N SER A 738 35.32 -11.09 5.25
CA SER A 738 34.77 -12.43 5.04
C SER A 738 34.74 -12.77 3.53
N GLU A 739 34.84 -14.06 3.20
CA GLU A 739 34.85 -14.54 1.81
C GLU A 739 33.65 -13.99 1.02
N GLU A 740 32.47 -14.00 1.63
CA GLU A 740 31.24 -13.45 1.05
C GLU A 740 31.34 -11.95 0.76
N LEU A 741 31.78 -11.12 1.72
CA LEU A 741 31.92 -9.67 1.53
C LEU A 741 32.99 -9.32 0.50
N TYR A 742 34.10 -10.06 0.49
CA TYR A 742 35.15 -9.90 -0.52
C TYR A 742 34.62 -10.18 -1.92
N HIS A 743 33.90 -11.28 -2.12
CA HIS A 743 33.28 -11.62 -3.40
C HIS A 743 32.22 -10.59 -3.82
N ARG A 744 31.38 -10.13 -2.89
CA ARG A 744 30.39 -9.05 -3.16
C ARG A 744 31.07 -7.76 -3.61
N CYS A 745 32.15 -7.35 -2.94
CA CYS A 745 32.93 -6.18 -3.34
C CYS A 745 33.55 -6.33 -4.73
N ARG A 746 34.18 -7.48 -5.01
CA ARG A 746 34.77 -7.78 -6.32
C ARG A 746 33.73 -7.78 -7.43
N LEU A 747 32.58 -8.40 -7.19
CA LEU A 747 31.48 -8.45 -8.14
C LEU A 747 30.90 -7.05 -8.39
N SER A 748 30.71 -6.25 -7.33
CA SER A 748 30.26 -4.85 -7.42
C SER A 748 31.15 -4.03 -8.35
N ASN A 749 32.48 -4.12 -8.17
CA ASN A 749 33.48 -3.45 -9.01
C ASN A 749 33.42 -3.92 -10.47
N LEU A 750 33.35 -5.23 -10.71
CA LEU A 750 33.33 -5.80 -12.07
C LEU A 750 32.08 -5.38 -12.86
N GLU A 751 30.92 -5.51 -12.24
CA GLU A 751 29.66 -5.07 -12.82
C GLU A 751 29.60 -3.53 -12.97
N GLY A 752 30.49 -2.78 -12.30
CA GLY A 752 30.58 -1.31 -12.34
C GLY A 752 31.35 -0.79 -13.55
N LEU A 753 32.03 -1.65 -14.30
CA LEU A 753 32.87 -1.24 -15.42
C LEU A 753 32.05 -0.71 -16.61
N GLY A 754 30.93 -1.34 -16.93
CA GLY A 754 30.10 -0.95 -18.07
C GLY A 754 28.99 -1.96 -18.35
N GLY A 755 28.04 -1.55 -19.19
CA GLY A 755 27.01 -2.46 -19.70
C GLY A 755 27.60 -3.52 -20.62
N ARG A 756 26.90 -4.65 -20.81
CA ARG A 756 27.36 -5.76 -21.67
C ARG A 756 27.76 -5.31 -23.08
N ALA A 757 27.01 -4.40 -23.68
CA ALA A 757 27.32 -3.86 -25.01
C ALA A 757 28.59 -3.01 -25.01
N GLN A 758 28.80 -2.18 -23.98
CA GLN A 758 29.98 -1.31 -23.85
C GLN A 758 31.25 -2.14 -23.64
N LEU A 759 31.19 -3.15 -22.77
CA LEU A 759 32.32 -4.05 -22.53
C LEU A 759 32.65 -4.89 -23.78
N ALA A 760 31.63 -5.33 -24.53
CA ALA A 760 31.86 -6.06 -25.78
C ALA A 760 32.55 -5.17 -26.83
N MET A 761 32.15 -3.90 -26.98
CA MET A 761 32.82 -2.96 -27.88
C MET A 761 34.29 -2.73 -27.49
N ALA A 762 34.56 -2.49 -26.20
CA ALA A 762 35.92 -2.30 -25.70
C ALA A 762 36.81 -3.53 -25.96
N LEU A 763 36.26 -4.75 -25.82
CA LEU A 763 36.98 -5.98 -26.16
C LEU A 763 37.30 -6.08 -27.66
N PHE A 764 36.33 -5.76 -28.54
CA PHE A 764 36.56 -5.77 -29.98
C PHE A 764 37.58 -4.71 -30.43
N GLU A 765 37.57 -3.52 -29.84
CA GLU A 765 38.57 -2.48 -30.10
C GLU A 765 39.97 -2.91 -29.65
N GLN A 766 40.08 -3.57 -28.50
CA GLN A 766 41.35 -4.12 -28.01
C GLN A 766 41.88 -5.25 -28.90
N GLU A 767 41.02 -6.14 -29.38
CA GLU A 767 41.41 -7.18 -30.34
C GLU A 767 41.90 -6.58 -31.66
N GLN A 768 41.23 -5.55 -32.18
CA GLN A 768 41.66 -4.84 -33.38
C GLN A 768 43.03 -4.16 -33.18
N ALA A 769 43.25 -3.47 -32.06
CA ALA A 769 44.52 -2.82 -31.74
C ALA A 769 45.68 -3.80 -31.52
N ASN A 770 45.42 -5.01 -31.04
CA ASN A 770 46.44 -6.05 -30.89
C ASN A 770 46.76 -6.79 -32.20
N SER A 771 45.88 -6.67 -33.21
CA SER A 771 46.04 -7.27 -34.53
C SER A 771 46.74 -6.37 -35.56
N THR A 772 46.96 -5.09 -35.23
CA THR A 772 47.74 -4.10 -35.98
C THR A 772 49.09 -3.86 -35.32
#